data_AF-A0AAE0VLI3-F1
#
_entry.id   AF-A0AAE0VLI3-F1
#
_cell.length_a   1.000
_cell.length_b   1.000
_cell.length_c   1.000
_cell.angle_alpha   90.00
_cell.angle_beta   90.00
_cell.angle_gamma   90.00
#
_symmetry.space_group_name_H-M   'P 1'
#
loop_
_entity.id
_entity.type
_entity.pdbx_description
1 polymer ?
#
loop_
_entity_poly.entity_id
_entity_poly.type
_entity_poly.pdbx_seq_one_letter_code
_entity_poly.pdbx_strand_id
1 'polypeptide(L)'
;MRAEEVKSELGEYEERLRPATFSDFTGQEKIVNNFKVFIQSARKRGCALDHVLLSGPPGLGKTTLSYIISNEMATNIKTTSGPVLDKPGDLAGLLTNLEKGDVLFIDEIHRLKPIVEEYLYSAMEDFKLDIMIDSGPAARSVQLAVPPFTLIGATTRAGLLTAPLRERFGVTARLDYYESALLQKIVMRAARVLGVMIENNAAFEIARRSRGTPRIANKLLRRSRDFAEVENLNIITLAIAKKTLQALDIDEFGLDEMDKRLIQNLIEKYNGGPVGRIPNENTARTRGNGNRLLTIWIPLKKQSTQLWIMEVDKLIDSFFNPIATWLSGIIFYEISFSPDVHVPLIILWLATAGVVTTFYLNFPNIRFFVLGVKITNGSFVPTEDKETKNHAVLGEVSHFQALSAALSSTIGLGSIAGVAVAISMGGAGALFWMWIAGVLGMTTKFVECTLGTKYRHIYPNGTVAGGPMYYIQIAMTRIGLTGIGRALAITFAVACVLGNVGSGGMFQLNQSYAHLVSVTGNERSLLYGFGWLFGTILSLGIGWVVIRGIHSIVTVTDKIVPLMTMFYIFFSLLFLIMNADKLPKAIYDIFTGAFSASSVEGGAVGALIQGVRRAVFTSESGIGTASLAHATAKTNVPLTQGFVALLEPLLATVIISTATGLVILSSNVPLHDVYDGILLTSRAFETSFPWFGFPLTIVVFLFAVSTALTSAFYSLKAWVFLKEKTDVLVIGSGIAGLSFALKLAKLGTVTIVTKKESFASNTNWAQGGIAAVLSQNDSTESHAKDTLSAGAGLCKPHIVQILVEEGPSRVKELIDLGVAFTKKDGQLDLGIEGGHSKKRVVHADDVTGKVIEEALLKNTRKEPNIEILEHHIAIELITEHQKKKQEKTSTCFGAYILDKQANQIIAIIANKTVLASGGAGQVYLHTTNPEIATGDGVAMAYRSGVVINNMEFVQFHPTSLYHPDAKNFLISEALRGFGAVLRLKNGESFMKHYDKRESLAPRDIVARAIDFELKKSGETFVYLDATKLNKEKLISNFPNIYLKCLSHNIDITKDLIPVVPAAHYFCGGVQTDSNGKTNIKNLYACGEVASTGVHGANRLASNSLLEALVFSHRTYLDINKTWEKNWKIDESMFEVWNDKGTENLEEEVLISHNKLELQHVMNNYVGIVRSTLRLQRAKRRIDFLQNETETFYKKTKITANLIELRNLIRIASLVVESSIKRKESRGLNYIINYPYKDDIHFLTDTTIQIKP
;
A
#
# COMPACT_ATOMS: atom_id res chain seq x y z
N MET A 1 55.03 23.77 7.38
CA MET A 1 54.15 23.68 6.21
C MET A 1 53.07 24.74 6.32
N ARG A 2 52.93 25.58 5.29
CA ARG A 2 51.89 26.65 5.27
C ARG A 2 50.51 26.00 5.27
N ALA A 3 49.50 26.66 5.84
CA ALA A 3 48.12 26.16 5.86
C ALA A 3 47.55 25.85 4.44
N GLU A 4 48.14 26.43 3.40
CA GLU A 4 47.86 26.12 1.99
C GLU A 4 48.47 24.78 1.52
N GLU A 5 49.69 24.43 1.96
CA GLU A 5 50.32 23.13 1.65
C GLU A 5 49.53 21.97 2.29
N VAL A 6 49.07 22.15 3.53
CA VAL A 6 48.25 21.14 4.26
C VAL A 6 46.85 20.98 3.63
N LYS A 7 46.28 22.06 3.07
CA LYS A 7 45.02 22.00 2.30
C LYS A 7 45.18 21.27 0.98
N SER A 8 46.35 21.38 0.34
CA SER A 8 46.66 20.70 -0.92
C SER A 8 46.83 19.18 -0.73
N GLU A 9 47.53 18.74 0.34
CA GLU A 9 47.68 17.30 0.63
C GLU A 9 46.33 16.64 0.99
N LEU A 10 45.54 17.25 1.89
CA LEU A 10 44.23 16.70 2.29
C LEU A 10 43.23 16.60 1.12
N GLY A 11 43.30 17.52 0.15
CA GLY A 11 42.51 17.49 -1.08
C GLY A 11 42.91 16.35 -2.01
N GLU A 12 44.22 16.16 -2.25
CA GLU A 12 44.74 15.06 -3.07
C GLU A 12 44.38 13.68 -2.51
N TYR A 13 44.39 13.51 -1.17
CA TYR A 13 44.00 12.25 -0.53
C TYR A 13 42.51 11.92 -0.71
N GLU A 14 41.62 12.91 -0.66
CA GLU A 14 40.19 12.68 -0.89
C GLU A 14 39.86 12.36 -2.36
N GLU A 15 40.65 12.87 -3.31
CA GLU A 15 40.54 12.49 -4.72
C GLU A 15 40.97 11.04 -4.96
N ARG A 16 42.10 10.60 -4.38
CA ARG A 16 42.58 9.20 -4.52
C ARG A 16 41.60 8.17 -3.97
N LEU A 17 40.80 8.53 -2.97
CA LEU A 17 39.78 7.64 -2.38
C LEU A 17 38.55 7.47 -3.28
N ARG A 18 38.28 8.38 -4.22
CA ARG A 18 37.14 8.25 -5.12
C ARG A 18 37.38 7.12 -6.14
N PRO A 19 36.40 6.23 -6.35
CA PRO A 19 36.41 5.33 -7.50
C PRO A 19 36.58 6.10 -8.82
N ALA A 20 37.45 5.61 -9.70
CA ALA A 20 37.72 6.22 -11.00
C ALA A 20 36.89 5.59 -12.13
N THR A 21 36.47 4.33 -11.96
CA THR A 21 35.74 3.52 -12.94
C THR A 21 34.49 2.90 -12.31
N PHE A 22 33.55 2.43 -13.14
CA PHE A 22 32.39 1.70 -12.61
C PHE A 22 32.76 0.37 -11.93
N SER A 23 33.89 -0.26 -12.28
CA SER A 23 34.38 -1.47 -11.61
C SER A 23 34.82 -1.21 -10.17
N ASP A 24 35.30 0.00 -9.88
CA ASP A 24 35.75 0.40 -8.55
C ASP A 24 34.63 0.99 -7.69
N PHE A 25 33.45 1.23 -8.29
CA PHE A 25 32.29 1.79 -7.62
C PHE A 25 31.41 0.67 -7.06
N THR A 26 31.55 0.43 -5.76
CA THR A 26 30.74 -0.56 -5.05
C THR A 26 29.35 0.00 -4.76
N GLY A 27 28.28 -0.78 -5.02
CA GLY A 27 26.89 -0.41 -4.70
C GLY A 27 26.15 0.32 -5.82
N GLN A 28 24.85 0.60 -5.60
CA GLN A 28 23.96 1.25 -6.58
C GLN A 28 23.90 0.52 -7.94
N GLU A 29 23.89 -0.83 -7.95
CA GLU A 29 24.10 -1.62 -9.16
C GLU A 29 23.12 -1.29 -10.30
N LYS A 30 21.84 -1.06 -9.98
CA LYS A 30 20.83 -0.65 -10.97
C LYS A 30 21.22 0.64 -11.69
N ILE A 31 21.69 1.64 -10.94
CA ILE A 31 22.10 2.94 -11.47
C ILE A 31 23.35 2.79 -12.34
N VAL A 32 24.34 2.05 -11.83
CA VAL A 32 25.60 1.76 -12.53
C VAL A 32 25.35 1.03 -13.85
N ASN A 33 24.50 0.00 -13.85
CA ASN A 33 24.19 -0.78 -15.05
C ASN A 33 23.47 0.07 -16.10
N ASN A 34 22.54 0.94 -15.70
CA ASN A 34 21.88 1.86 -16.61
C ASN A 34 22.89 2.84 -17.24
N PHE A 35 23.78 3.46 -16.44
CA PHE A 35 24.79 4.37 -16.97
C PHE A 35 25.75 3.67 -17.94
N LYS A 36 26.17 2.42 -17.67
CA LYS A 36 26.99 1.64 -18.61
C LYS A 36 26.30 1.52 -19.98
N VAL A 37 25.00 1.23 -20.00
CA VAL A 37 24.23 1.12 -21.25
C VAL A 37 24.11 2.48 -21.95
N PHE A 38 23.78 3.55 -21.22
CA PHE A 38 23.61 4.88 -21.80
C PHE A 38 24.90 5.44 -22.37
N ILE A 39 26.02 5.30 -21.64
CA ILE A 39 27.36 5.70 -22.07
C ILE A 39 27.78 4.89 -23.30
N GLN A 40 27.57 3.57 -23.29
CA GLN A 40 27.91 2.73 -24.44
C GLN A 40 27.09 3.13 -25.69
N SER A 41 25.81 3.46 -25.52
CA SER A 41 24.95 3.95 -26.61
C SER A 41 25.40 5.31 -27.14
N ALA A 42 25.68 6.28 -26.26
CA ALA A 42 26.16 7.60 -26.63
C ALA A 42 27.50 7.54 -27.38
N ARG A 43 28.45 6.72 -26.88
CA ARG A 43 29.74 6.48 -27.54
C ARG A 43 29.59 5.84 -28.92
N LYS A 44 28.69 4.87 -29.08
CA LYS A 44 28.40 4.27 -30.40
C LYS A 44 27.84 5.28 -31.41
N ARG A 45 27.10 6.28 -30.94
CA ARG A 45 26.55 7.36 -31.78
C ARG A 45 27.54 8.52 -32.01
N GLY A 46 28.66 8.56 -31.29
CA GLY A 46 29.61 9.68 -31.35
C GLY A 46 29.03 11.00 -30.84
N CYS A 47 28.06 10.95 -29.92
CA CYS A 47 27.40 12.12 -29.34
C CYS A 47 27.66 12.25 -27.84
N ALA A 48 27.37 13.43 -27.27
CA ALA A 48 27.36 13.62 -25.83
C ALA A 48 26.30 12.71 -25.17
N LEU A 49 26.48 12.42 -23.88
CA LEU A 49 25.47 11.75 -23.07
C LEU A 49 24.32 12.73 -22.78
N ASP A 50 23.08 12.24 -22.69
CA ASP A 50 21.96 13.05 -22.25
C ASP A 50 22.22 13.67 -20.87
N HIS A 51 21.68 14.86 -20.61
CA HIS A 51 21.87 15.53 -19.32
C HIS A 51 21.38 14.64 -18.16
N VAL A 52 22.20 14.55 -17.11
CA VAL A 52 22.01 13.65 -15.97
C VAL A 52 21.65 14.42 -14.69
N LEU A 53 20.57 14.02 -14.01
CA LEU A 53 20.25 14.50 -12.66
C LEU A 53 20.51 13.41 -11.63
N LEU A 54 21.49 13.63 -10.75
CA LEU A 54 21.81 12.78 -9.61
C LEU A 54 21.16 13.33 -8.34
N SER A 55 20.24 12.57 -7.75
CA SER A 55 19.55 12.95 -6.52
C SER A 55 19.83 11.98 -5.36
N GLY A 56 19.70 12.46 -4.13
CA GLY A 56 19.77 11.61 -2.93
C GLY A 56 20.51 12.26 -1.76
N PRO A 57 20.44 11.70 -0.55
CA PRO A 57 21.11 12.20 0.64
C PRO A 57 22.61 12.54 0.45
N PRO A 58 23.18 13.45 1.27
CA PRO A 58 24.59 13.80 1.18
C PRO A 58 25.49 12.59 1.45
N GLY A 59 26.60 12.49 0.73
CA GLY A 59 27.63 11.48 1.00
C GLY A 59 27.44 10.09 0.36
N LEU A 60 26.45 9.92 -0.53
CA LEU A 60 26.17 8.65 -1.23
C LEU A 60 26.97 8.41 -2.53
N GLY A 61 27.79 9.36 -2.96
CA GLY A 61 28.65 9.21 -4.15
C GLY A 61 28.20 9.93 -5.42
N LYS A 62 27.30 10.93 -5.33
CA LYS A 62 26.85 11.72 -6.50
C LYS A 62 28.02 12.34 -7.26
N THR A 63 28.87 13.11 -6.57
CA THR A 63 30.07 13.72 -7.14
C THR A 63 30.98 12.67 -7.78
N THR A 64 31.26 11.58 -7.07
CA THR A 64 32.08 10.46 -7.59
C THR A 64 31.51 9.90 -8.89
N LEU A 65 30.21 9.68 -8.96
CA LEU A 65 29.56 9.12 -10.13
C LEU A 65 29.68 10.06 -11.35
N SER A 66 29.61 11.38 -11.14
CA SER A 66 29.85 12.37 -12.20
C SER A 66 31.25 12.24 -12.82
N TYR A 67 32.29 12.06 -11.99
CA TYR A 67 33.66 11.85 -12.48
C TYR A 67 33.79 10.53 -13.24
N ILE A 68 33.17 9.45 -12.74
CA ILE A 68 33.17 8.16 -13.45
C ILE A 68 32.49 8.29 -14.81
N ILE A 69 31.34 8.97 -14.89
CA ILE A 69 30.62 9.19 -16.15
C ILE A 69 31.53 9.91 -17.16
N SER A 70 32.24 10.97 -16.73
CA SER A 70 33.19 11.69 -17.60
C SER A 70 34.34 10.80 -18.08
N ASN A 71 34.95 10.03 -17.17
CA ASN A 71 36.04 9.12 -17.49
C ASN A 71 35.62 8.04 -18.50
N GLU A 72 34.42 7.47 -18.32
CA GLU A 72 33.87 6.41 -19.17
C GLU A 72 33.41 6.94 -20.54
N MET A 73 33.00 8.22 -20.60
CA MET A 73 32.76 8.95 -21.85
C MET A 73 34.05 9.39 -22.55
N ALA A 74 35.20 9.35 -21.87
CA ALA A 74 36.49 9.84 -22.33
C ALA A 74 36.49 11.34 -22.69
N THR A 75 35.82 12.15 -21.86
CA THR A 75 35.71 13.61 -22.04
C THR A 75 36.12 14.36 -20.78
N ASN A 76 36.39 15.67 -20.88
CA ASN A 76 36.80 16.48 -19.74
C ASN A 76 35.60 16.83 -18.87
N ILE A 77 35.82 16.99 -17.56
CA ILE A 77 34.81 17.46 -16.61
C ILE A 77 35.14 18.85 -16.09
N LYS A 78 34.19 19.78 -16.19
CA LYS A 78 34.23 21.08 -15.50
C LYS A 78 33.27 21.06 -14.32
N THR A 79 33.79 21.29 -13.12
CA THR A 79 33.02 21.23 -11.88
C THR A 79 32.74 22.63 -11.34
N THR A 80 31.50 22.87 -10.96
CA THR A 80 31.06 24.05 -10.21
C THR A 80 29.95 23.67 -9.22
N SER A 81 29.38 24.65 -8.53
CA SER A 81 28.22 24.46 -7.65
C SER A 81 27.18 25.54 -7.87
N GLY A 82 25.91 25.20 -7.65
CA GLY A 82 24.78 26.11 -7.80
C GLY A 82 25.00 27.46 -7.09
N PRO A 83 25.46 27.50 -5.83
CA PRO A 83 25.70 28.75 -5.10
C PRO A 83 26.81 29.63 -5.67
N VAL A 84 27.76 29.07 -6.42
CA VAL A 84 28.87 29.83 -7.03
C VAL A 84 28.40 30.55 -8.29
N LEU A 85 27.37 30.02 -8.96
CA LEU A 85 26.80 30.61 -10.16
C LEU A 85 25.77 31.68 -9.76
N ASP A 86 26.29 32.87 -9.45
CA ASP A 86 25.51 33.96 -8.87
C ASP A 86 24.82 34.82 -9.94
N LYS A 87 25.43 34.93 -11.13
CA LYS A 87 24.97 35.75 -12.26
C LYS A 87 25.09 34.98 -13.59
N PRO A 88 24.28 35.32 -14.62
CA PRO A 88 24.35 34.66 -15.93
C PRO A 88 25.74 34.68 -16.58
N GLY A 89 26.54 35.72 -16.32
CA GLY A 89 27.92 35.82 -16.80
C GLY A 89 28.84 34.70 -16.28
N ASP A 90 28.62 34.20 -15.07
CA ASP A 90 29.42 33.13 -14.47
C ASP A 90 29.20 31.80 -15.21
N LEU A 91 27.93 31.52 -15.55
CA LEU A 91 27.53 30.37 -16.37
C LEU A 91 28.02 30.53 -17.82
N ALA A 92 27.89 31.73 -18.39
CA ALA A 92 28.34 32.03 -19.73
C ALA A 92 29.84 31.76 -19.92
N GLY A 93 30.66 32.21 -18.97
CA GLY A 93 32.11 31.96 -18.98
C GLY A 93 32.47 30.48 -18.88
N LEU A 94 31.68 29.66 -18.18
CA LEU A 94 31.90 28.21 -18.12
C LEU A 94 31.51 27.53 -19.43
N LEU A 95 30.31 27.81 -19.94
CA LEU A 95 29.75 27.17 -21.13
C LEU A 95 30.55 27.50 -22.40
N THR A 96 31.01 28.74 -22.55
CA THR A 96 31.81 29.18 -23.72
C THR A 96 33.20 28.55 -23.76
N ASN A 97 33.71 28.06 -22.64
CA ASN A 97 35.00 27.38 -22.57
C ASN A 97 34.89 25.84 -22.66
N LEU A 98 33.70 25.27 -22.84
CA LEU A 98 33.54 23.82 -23.00
C LEU A 98 34.01 23.38 -24.39
N GLU A 99 34.52 22.16 -24.50
CA GLU A 99 34.75 21.49 -25.78
C GLU A 99 33.60 20.52 -26.10
N LYS A 100 33.53 20.07 -27.35
CA LYS A 100 32.47 19.14 -27.79
C LYS A 100 32.57 17.82 -27.02
N GLY A 101 31.51 17.47 -26.30
CA GLY A 101 31.39 16.25 -25.50
C GLY A 101 31.79 16.42 -24.04
N ASP A 102 32.27 17.59 -23.62
CA ASP A 102 32.63 17.85 -22.23
C ASP A 102 31.44 17.67 -21.28
N VAL A 103 31.76 17.35 -20.02
CA VAL A 103 30.81 17.23 -18.93
C VAL A 103 30.86 18.49 -18.07
N LEU A 104 29.74 19.21 -17.94
CA LEU A 104 29.57 20.26 -16.93
C LEU A 104 28.88 19.67 -15.69
N PHE A 105 29.58 19.61 -14.56
CA PHE A 105 29.03 19.13 -13.30
C PHE A 105 28.68 20.30 -12.36
N ILE A 106 27.41 20.39 -11.96
CA ILE A 106 26.92 21.39 -11.01
C ILE A 106 26.42 20.68 -9.74
N ASP A 107 27.19 20.80 -8.65
CA ASP A 107 26.73 20.31 -7.33
C ASP A 107 25.76 21.30 -6.68
N GLU A 108 24.88 20.81 -5.83
CA GLU A 108 23.78 21.58 -5.24
C GLU A 108 23.00 22.42 -6.28
N ILE A 109 22.70 21.84 -7.45
CA ILE A 109 22.04 22.52 -8.58
C ILE A 109 20.68 23.17 -8.20
N HIS A 110 20.02 22.64 -7.17
CA HIS A 110 18.80 23.21 -6.57
C HIS A 110 18.99 24.56 -5.86
N ARG A 111 20.23 25.06 -5.77
CA ARG A 111 20.57 26.36 -5.21
C ARG A 111 20.98 27.38 -6.28
N LEU A 112 20.82 27.04 -7.56
CA LEU A 112 20.94 28.02 -8.64
C LEU A 112 19.92 29.15 -8.43
N LYS A 113 20.32 30.37 -8.79
CA LYS A 113 19.34 31.46 -8.88
C LYS A 113 18.46 31.24 -10.11
N PRO A 114 17.16 31.58 -10.05
CA PRO A 114 16.24 31.43 -11.18
C PRO A 114 16.74 32.08 -12.48
N ILE A 115 17.37 33.25 -12.39
CA ILE A 115 17.92 33.95 -13.56
C ILE A 115 19.07 33.19 -14.23
N VAL A 116 19.84 32.39 -13.49
CA VAL A 116 20.92 31.56 -14.05
C VAL A 116 20.32 30.26 -14.62
N GLU A 117 19.27 29.76 -13.97
CA GLU A 117 18.49 28.61 -14.41
C GLU A 117 17.87 28.83 -15.79
N GLU A 118 17.30 30.01 -16.04
CA GLU A 118 16.72 30.39 -17.33
C GLU A 118 17.73 30.36 -18.48
N TYR A 119 18.95 30.85 -18.25
CA TYR A 119 20.03 30.81 -19.24
C TYR A 119 20.51 29.38 -19.51
N LEU A 120 20.35 28.48 -18.53
CA LEU A 120 20.72 27.07 -18.67
C LEU A 120 19.72 26.31 -19.54
N TYR A 121 18.45 26.75 -19.66
CA TYR A 121 17.44 26.09 -20.49
C TYR A 121 17.84 26.02 -21.96
N SER A 122 18.13 27.19 -22.56
CA SER A 122 18.55 27.27 -23.97
C SER A 122 19.87 26.54 -24.22
N ALA A 123 20.77 26.55 -23.23
CA ALA A 123 22.05 25.86 -23.34
C ALA A 123 21.89 24.33 -23.34
N MET A 124 20.93 23.79 -22.58
CA MET A 124 20.64 22.35 -22.53
C MET A 124 19.84 21.87 -23.75
N GLU A 125 18.89 22.65 -24.25
CA GLU A 125 18.00 22.21 -25.34
C GLU A 125 18.60 22.45 -26.73
N ASP A 126 19.07 23.67 -26.96
CA ASP A 126 19.47 24.13 -28.29
C ASP A 126 20.98 24.26 -28.46
N PHE A 127 21.76 24.04 -27.39
CA PHE A 127 23.18 24.34 -27.33
C PHE A 127 23.47 25.80 -27.73
N LYS A 128 22.65 26.72 -27.23
CA LYS A 128 22.79 28.16 -27.44
C LYS A 128 22.65 28.93 -26.14
N LEU A 129 23.34 30.05 -26.05
CA LEU A 129 23.28 30.94 -24.90
C LEU A 129 22.89 32.35 -25.36
N ASP A 130 21.75 32.83 -24.91
CA ASP A 130 21.25 34.16 -25.26
C ASP A 130 21.72 35.18 -24.22
N ILE A 131 22.73 36.00 -24.56
CA ILE A 131 23.26 37.04 -23.68
C ILE A 131 22.61 38.37 -24.00
N MET A 132 21.90 38.94 -23.03
CA MET A 132 21.38 40.32 -23.14
C MET A 132 22.50 41.32 -22.91
N ILE A 133 22.82 42.12 -23.93
CA ILE A 133 23.74 43.25 -23.82
C ILE A 133 22.90 44.51 -23.59
N ASP A 134 23.20 45.20 -22.49
CA ASP A 134 22.54 46.43 -22.04
C ASP A 134 21.16 46.20 -21.37
N SER A 135 20.65 47.22 -20.66
CA SER A 135 19.34 47.19 -20.00
C SER A 135 18.48 48.39 -20.40
N GLY A 136 17.29 48.15 -20.96
CA GLY A 136 16.37 49.20 -21.41
C GLY A 136 15.83 48.97 -22.82
N PRO A 137 15.16 49.96 -23.45
CA PRO A 137 14.57 49.84 -24.79
C PRO A 137 15.57 49.59 -25.92
N ALA A 138 16.87 49.80 -25.65
CA ALA A 138 17.98 49.56 -26.58
C ALA A 138 18.73 48.24 -26.29
N ALA A 139 18.25 47.42 -25.34
CA ALA A 139 18.87 46.14 -25.02
C ALA A 139 18.78 45.19 -26.22
N ARG A 140 19.90 44.55 -26.54
CA ARG A 140 20.04 43.65 -27.69
C ARG A 140 20.49 42.29 -27.23
N SER A 141 19.81 41.24 -27.65
CA SER A 141 20.23 39.86 -27.39
C SER A 141 21.31 39.45 -28.40
N VAL A 142 22.40 38.89 -27.88
CA VAL A 142 23.44 38.23 -28.67
C VAL A 142 23.40 36.75 -28.34
N GLN A 143 23.08 35.95 -29.36
CA GLN A 143 23.05 34.50 -29.24
C GLN A 143 24.43 33.92 -29.54
N LEU A 144 25.00 33.23 -28.56
CA LEU A 144 26.26 32.50 -28.70
C LEU A 144 25.97 31.01 -28.85
N ALA A 145 26.56 30.37 -29.86
CA ALA A 145 26.53 28.91 -29.95
C ALA A 145 27.50 28.31 -28.93
N VAL A 146 27.04 27.30 -28.18
CA VAL A 146 27.90 26.51 -27.29
C VAL A 146 28.06 25.10 -27.88
N PRO A 147 29.20 24.44 -27.69
CA PRO A 147 29.39 23.09 -28.20
C PRO A 147 28.46 22.10 -27.47
N PRO A 148 28.01 21.01 -28.12
CA PRO A 148 27.23 19.98 -27.45
C PRO A 148 27.97 19.40 -26.24
N PHE A 149 27.34 19.43 -25.07
CA PHE A 149 27.93 19.03 -23.80
C PHE A 149 26.92 18.23 -22.96
N THR A 150 27.41 17.48 -21.98
CA THR A 150 26.56 16.79 -20.99
C THR A 150 26.53 17.60 -19.70
N LEU A 151 25.34 17.92 -19.20
CA LEU A 151 25.17 18.55 -17.89
C LEU A 151 24.89 17.46 -16.87
N ILE A 152 25.64 17.41 -15.78
CA ILE A 152 25.34 16.57 -14.63
C ILE A 152 24.97 17.48 -13.44
N GLY A 153 23.70 17.48 -13.05
CA GLY A 153 23.22 18.17 -11.86
C GLY A 153 23.18 17.24 -10.65
N ALA A 154 23.74 17.65 -9.50
CA ALA A 154 23.58 16.91 -8.25
C ALA A 154 22.73 17.66 -7.22
N THR A 155 21.82 16.95 -6.55
CA THR A 155 20.92 17.55 -5.54
C THR A 155 20.61 16.60 -4.39
N THR A 156 20.46 17.15 -3.18
CA THR A 156 19.88 16.45 -2.02
C THR A 156 18.38 16.69 -1.88
N ARG A 157 17.83 17.63 -2.66
CA ARG A 157 16.45 18.11 -2.58
C ARG A 157 15.89 18.26 -3.99
N ALA A 158 15.62 17.15 -4.66
CA ALA A 158 15.12 17.15 -6.05
C ALA A 158 13.80 17.92 -6.21
N GLY A 159 12.97 18.01 -5.15
CA GLY A 159 11.74 18.80 -5.15
C GLY A 159 11.92 20.32 -5.08
N LEU A 160 13.14 20.83 -4.93
CA LEU A 160 13.44 22.28 -5.00
C LEU A 160 13.86 22.74 -6.41
N LEU A 161 14.08 21.81 -7.34
CA LEU A 161 14.34 22.16 -8.73
C LEU A 161 13.02 22.57 -9.39
N THR A 162 13.05 23.59 -10.23
CA THR A 162 11.88 23.96 -11.01
C THR A 162 11.50 22.83 -11.97
N ALA A 163 10.22 22.71 -12.31
CA ALA A 163 9.77 21.72 -13.28
C ALA A 163 10.49 21.87 -14.65
N PRO A 164 10.65 23.09 -15.20
CA PRO A 164 11.38 23.29 -16.45
C PRO A 164 12.82 22.76 -16.44
N LEU A 165 13.60 23.04 -15.39
CA LEU A 165 14.98 22.53 -15.32
C LEU A 165 14.99 21.00 -15.19
N ARG A 166 14.10 20.45 -14.38
CA ARG A 166 14.05 19.00 -14.10
C ARG A 166 13.67 18.19 -15.34
N GLU A 167 12.75 18.67 -16.16
CA GLU A 167 12.28 17.98 -17.38
C GLU A 167 13.35 17.91 -18.48
N ARG A 168 14.34 18.81 -18.47
CA ARG A 168 15.46 18.83 -19.43
C ARG A 168 16.56 17.83 -19.12
N PHE A 169 16.50 17.13 -17.99
CA PHE A 169 17.39 16.03 -17.69
C PHE A 169 16.86 14.73 -18.29
N GLY A 170 17.45 14.30 -19.41
CA GLY A 170 17.08 13.04 -20.07
C GLY A 170 17.37 11.78 -19.24
N VAL A 171 18.27 11.87 -18.25
CA VAL A 171 18.58 10.76 -17.35
C VAL A 171 18.48 11.21 -15.89
N THR A 172 17.58 10.61 -15.12
CA THR A 172 17.46 10.88 -13.66
C THR A 172 17.83 9.65 -12.85
N ALA A 173 18.72 9.80 -11.85
CA ALA A 173 19.11 8.71 -10.96
C ALA A 173 19.04 9.17 -9.49
N ARG A 174 18.39 8.37 -8.64
CA ARG A 174 18.30 8.61 -7.19
C ARG A 174 19.14 7.58 -6.44
N LEU A 175 20.16 8.03 -5.72
CA LEU A 175 21.05 7.18 -4.92
C LEU A 175 20.42 6.89 -3.55
N ASP A 176 20.51 5.62 -3.13
CA ASP A 176 19.99 5.14 -1.85
C ASP A 176 21.09 4.92 -0.80
N TYR A 177 20.72 4.74 0.48
CA TYR A 177 21.68 4.39 1.53
C TYR A 177 22.27 2.99 1.30
N TYR A 178 23.51 2.81 1.74
CA TYR A 178 24.28 1.58 1.56
C TYR A 178 24.10 0.63 2.74
N GLU A 179 24.02 -0.66 2.45
CA GLU A 179 24.11 -1.69 3.48
C GLU A 179 25.52 -1.78 4.08
N SER A 180 25.61 -2.14 5.36
CA SER A 180 26.88 -2.25 6.10
C SER A 180 27.89 -3.18 5.42
N ALA A 181 27.43 -4.27 4.77
CA ALA A 181 28.30 -5.19 4.05
C ALA A 181 28.95 -4.55 2.80
N LEU A 182 28.21 -3.69 2.09
CA LEU A 182 28.75 -2.95 0.95
C LEU A 182 29.69 -1.83 1.41
N LEU A 183 29.34 -1.14 2.50
CA LEU A 183 30.23 -0.16 3.12
C LEU A 183 31.52 -0.78 3.64
N GLN A 184 31.48 -2.00 4.18
CA GLN A 184 32.68 -2.73 4.60
C GLN A 184 33.64 -2.90 3.41
N LYS A 185 33.13 -3.29 2.23
CA LYS A 185 33.97 -3.38 1.01
C LYS A 185 34.58 -2.02 0.64
N ILE A 186 33.83 -0.93 0.80
CA ILE A 186 34.31 0.43 0.55
C ILE A 186 35.42 0.80 1.56
N VAL A 187 35.23 0.51 2.85
CA VAL A 187 36.24 0.73 3.90
C VAL A 187 37.50 -0.09 3.62
N MET A 188 37.37 -1.37 3.26
CA MET A 188 38.50 -2.24 2.91
C MET A 188 39.26 -1.74 1.68
N ARG A 189 38.56 -1.23 0.65
CA ARG A 189 39.20 -0.59 -0.51
C ARG A 189 39.94 0.68 -0.08
N ALA A 190 39.26 1.57 0.66
CA ALA A 190 39.83 2.83 1.10
C ALA A 190 41.07 2.61 1.97
N ALA A 191 41.07 1.60 2.83
CA ALA A 191 42.23 1.24 3.65
C ALA A 191 43.43 0.79 2.79
N ARG A 192 43.20 -0.02 1.75
CA ARG A 192 44.23 -0.39 0.76
C ARG A 192 44.80 0.83 0.04
N VAL A 193 43.96 1.77 -0.37
CA VAL A 193 44.38 3.02 -1.03
C VAL A 193 45.20 3.91 -0.09
N LEU A 194 44.86 3.93 1.20
CA LEU A 194 45.59 4.68 2.23
C LEU A 194 46.85 3.97 2.75
N GLY A 195 47.13 2.74 2.29
CA GLY A 195 48.26 1.95 2.78
C GLY A 195 48.10 1.48 4.24
N VAL A 196 46.87 1.38 4.75
CA VAL A 196 46.58 1.01 6.14
C VAL A 196 46.03 -0.41 6.20
N MET A 197 46.63 -1.28 7.02
CA MET A 197 46.06 -2.60 7.29
C MET A 197 44.83 -2.46 8.21
N ILE A 198 43.76 -3.19 7.93
CA ILE A 198 42.55 -3.20 8.75
C ILE A 198 41.96 -4.62 8.78
N GLU A 199 41.49 -5.05 9.96
CA GLU A 199 40.80 -6.33 10.10
C GLU A 199 39.37 -6.26 9.53
N ASN A 200 38.86 -7.40 9.01
CA ASN A 200 37.51 -7.45 8.44
C ASN A 200 36.41 -7.05 9.44
N ASN A 201 36.51 -7.49 10.69
CA ASN A 201 35.59 -7.14 11.77
C ASN A 201 35.69 -5.64 12.14
N ALA A 202 36.88 -5.04 12.13
CA ALA A 202 37.09 -3.62 12.35
C ALA A 202 36.48 -2.78 11.21
N ALA A 203 36.68 -3.20 9.97
CA ALA A 203 36.07 -2.56 8.81
C ALA A 203 34.53 -2.66 8.82
N PHE A 204 33.98 -3.80 9.26
CA PHE A 204 32.54 -3.98 9.42
C PHE A 204 31.99 -3.10 10.55
N GLU A 205 32.71 -2.96 11.66
CA GLU A 205 32.32 -2.11 12.78
C GLU A 205 32.22 -0.63 12.38
N ILE A 206 33.22 -0.14 11.64
CA ILE A 206 33.20 1.21 11.05
C ILE A 206 32.02 1.33 10.09
N ALA A 207 31.85 0.38 9.17
CA ALA A 207 30.79 0.39 8.17
C ALA A 207 29.39 0.41 8.78
N ARG A 208 29.13 -0.43 9.79
CA ARG A 208 27.84 -0.51 10.48
C ARG A 208 27.45 0.81 11.15
N ARG A 209 28.41 1.54 11.70
CA ARG A 209 28.18 2.84 12.37
C ARG A 209 28.26 4.05 11.44
N SER A 210 28.34 3.84 10.13
CA SER A 210 28.51 4.92 9.13
C SER A 210 27.20 5.48 8.57
N ARG A 211 26.06 5.17 9.20
CA ARG A 211 24.71 5.66 8.82
C ARG A 211 24.39 5.44 7.33
N GLY A 212 24.85 4.33 6.76
CA GLY A 212 24.60 3.99 5.36
C GLY A 212 25.31 4.89 4.33
N THR A 213 26.32 5.69 4.72
CA THR A 213 26.99 6.64 3.81
C THR A 213 28.50 6.35 3.62
N PRO A 214 28.99 6.21 2.37
CA PRO A 214 30.42 6.08 2.08
C PRO A 214 31.27 7.23 2.61
N ARG A 215 30.75 8.48 2.59
CA ARG A 215 31.47 9.65 3.10
C ARG A 215 31.78 9.53 4.60
N ILE A 216 30.82 9.09 5.41
CA ILE A 216 31.05 8.89 6.84
C ILE A 216 31.98 7.70 7.06
N ALA A 217 31.82 6.60 6.32
CA ALA A 217 32.68 5.42 6.44
C ALA A 217 34.16 5.75 6.19
N ASN A 218 34.46 6.47 5.12
CA ASN A 218 35.83 6.91 4.83
C ASN A 218 36.36 7.91 5.87
N LYS A 219 35.50 8.81 6.39
CA LYS A 219 35.88 9.74 7.47
C LYS A 219 36.26 8.98 8.74
N LEU A 220 35.48 7.97 9.12
CA LEU A 220 35.73 7.16 10.32
C LEU A 220 36.98 6.29 10.16
N LEU A 221 37.19 5.68 8.99
CA LEU A 221 38.43 4.96 8.68
C LEU A 221 39.68 5.83 8.89
N ARG A 222 39.66 7.09 8.41
CA ARG A 222 40.77 8.02 8.60
C ARG A 222 41.05 8.28 10.09
N ARG A 223 39.99 8.49 10.88
CA ARG A 223 40.14 8.66 12.33
C ARG A 223 40.65 7.39 13.01
N SER A 224 40.21 6.21 12.58
CA SER A 224 40.72 4.95 13.12
C SER A 224 42.18 4.72 12.78
N ARG A 225 42.65 5.17 11.61
CA ARG A 225 44.08 5.20 11.28
C ARG A 225 44.84 6.15 12.21
N ASP A 226 44.37 7.38 12.38
CA ASP A 226 45.04 8.37 13.23
C ASP A 226 45.21 7.84 14.68
N PHE A 227 44.21 7.11 15.20
CA PHE A 227 44.31 6.44 16.51
C PHE A 227 45.28 5.26 16.51
N ALA A 228 45.30 4.44 15.46
CA ALA A 228 46.24 3.33 15.35
C ALA A 228 47.69 3.82 15.32
N GLU A 229 47.95 4.91 14.61
CA GLU A 229 49.28 5.53 14.49
C GLU A 229 49.78 6.08 15.83
N VAL A 230 48.90 6.75 16.61
CA VAL A 230 49.23 7.24 17.96
C VAL A 230 49.53 6.09 18.93
N GLU A 231 48.93 4.92 18.74
CA GLU A 231 49.18 3.73 19.55
C GLU A 231 50.35 2.87 19.03
N ASN A 232 51.11 3.36 18.04
CA ASN A 232 52.20 2.64 17.37
C ASN A 232 51.76 1.28 16.79
N LEU A 233 50.51 1.18 16.32
CA LEU A 233 49.95 -0.01 15.68
C LEU A 233 49.92 0.16 14.16
N ASN A 234 50.47 -0.82 13.44
CA ASN A 234 50.48 -0.84 11.97
C ASN A 234 49.16 -1.37 11.37
N ILE A 235 48.17 -1.71 12.20
CA ILE A 235 46.89 -2.29 11.79
C ILE A 235 45.73 -1.75 12.64
N ILE A 236 44.62 -1.43 11.98
CA ILE A 236 43.35 -1.08 12.65
C ILE A 236 42.66 -2.40 13.05
N THR A 237 42.76 -2.74 14.33
CA THR A 237 42.03 -3.87 14.93
C THR A 237 40.63 -3.46 15.36
N LEU A 238 39.77 -4.43 15.67
CA LEU A 238 38.42 -4.15 16.20
C LEU A 238 38.46 -3.30 17.48
N ALA A 239 39.47 -3.50 18.33
CA ALA A 239 39.65 -2.75 19.56
C ALA A 239 39.91 -1.26 19.27
N ILE A 240 40.81 -0.97 18.32
CA ILE A 240 41.09 0.40 17.89
C ILE A 240 39.87 1.04 17.24
N ALA A 241 39.18 0.33 16.34
CA ALA A 241 37.96 0.84 15.72
C ALA A 241 36.90 1.23 16.77
N LYS A 242 36.62 0.35 17.74
CA LYS A 242 35.68 0.64 18.84
C LYS A 242 36.14 1.81 19.69
N LYS A 243 37.42 1.87 20.05
CA LYS A 243 38.01 2.96 20.83
C LYS A 243 37.86 4.30 20.11
N THR A 244 38.18 4.35 18.82
CA THR A 244 37.99 5.55 17.98
C THR A 244 36.52 5.95 17.93
N LEU A 245 35.61 5.01 17.65
CA LEU A 245 34.18 5.30 17.53
C LEU A 245 33.60 5.83 18.84
N GLN A 246 34.00 5.24 19.97
CA GLN A 246 33.61 5.72 21.29
C GLN A 246 34.19 7.10 21.60
N ALA A 247 35.45 7.36 21.23
CA ALA A 247 36.08 8.68 21.40
C ALA A 247 35.47 9.78 20.50
N LEU A 248 34.77 9.38 19.43
CA LEU A 248 33.99 10.28 18.57
C LEU A 248 32.51 10.38 19.00
N ASP A 249 32.16 9.83 20.17
CA ASP A 249 30.79 9.78 20.72
C ASP A 249 29.77 9.05 19.83
N ILE A 250 30.24 8.12 19.00
CA ILE A 250 29.40 7.30 18.11
C ILE A 250 29.04 5.99 18.81
N ASP A 251 27.76 5.80 19.13
CA ASP A 251 27.29 4.58 19.78
C ASP A 251 27.20 3.35 18.85
N GLU A 252 26.72 2.23 19.39
CA GLU A 252 26.58 0.95 18.66
C GLU A 252 25.56 1.00 17.50
N PHE A 253 24.72 2.04 17.46
CA PHE A 253 23.74 2.30 16.40
C PHE A 253 24.25 3.32 15.37
N GLY A 254 25.43 3.90 15.57
CA GLY A 254 26.01 4.91 14.68
C GLY A 254 25.48 6.33 14.93
N LEU A 255 24.86 6.58 16.09
CA LEU A 255 24.35 7.90 16.48
C LEU A 255 25.47 8.67 17.17
N ASP A 256 25.71 9.89 16.68
CA ASP A 256 26.64 10.83 17.30
C ASP A 256 25.98 11.62 18.45
N GLU A 257 26.75 12.48 19.13
CA GLU A 257 26.25 13.27 20.26
C GLU A 257 25.05 14.16 19.88
N MET A 258 25.04 14.74 18.68
CA MET A 258 23.96 15.60 18.23
C MET A 258 22.70 14.80 17.95
N ASP A 259 22.84 13.62 17.33
CA ASP A 259 21.72 12.69 17.12
C ASP A 259 21.09 12.27 18.46
N LYS A 260 21.91 11.89 19.44
CA LYS A 260 21.46 11.54 20.79
C LYS A 260 20.75 12.71 21.46
N ARG A 261 21.29 13.93 21.37
CA ARG A 261 20.65 15.13 21.90
C ARG A 261 19.33 15.44 21.19
N LEU A 262 19.23 15.25 19.88
CA LEU A 262 17.98 15.48 19.13
C LEU A 262 16.92 14.44 19.50
N ILE A 263 17.30 13.16 19.60
CA ILE A 263 16.42 12.07 20.02
C ILE A 263 16.00 12.22 21.48
N GLN A 264 16.92 12.58 22.37
CA GLN A 264 16.61 12.90 23.76
C GLN A 264 15.71 14.12 23.86
N ASN A 265 15.95 15.20 23.11
CA ASN A 265 15.01 16.33 23.08
C ASN A 265 13.64 15.91 22.53
N LEU A 266 13.58 15.05 21.51
CA LEU A 266 12.32 14.47 21.01
C LEU A 266 11.59 13.67 22.09
N ILE A 267 12.30 12.87 22.87
CA ILE A 267 11.73 12.06 23.96
C ILE A 267 11.34 12.95 25.14
N GLU A 268 12.22 13.84 25.59
CA GLU A 268 12.07 14.63 26.81
C GLU A 268 11.17 15.85 26.60
N LYS A 269 11.34 16.59 25.50
CA LYS A 269 10.56 17.82 25.22
C LYS A 269 9.32 17.57 24.39
N TYR A 270 9.33 16.54 23.54
CA TYR A 270 8.22 16.26 22.63
C TYR A 270 7.51 14.92 22.90
N ASN A 271 7.95 14.14 23.90
CA ASN A 271 7.39 12.83 24.26
C ASN A 271 7.26 11.85 23.08
N GLY A 272 8.23 11.90 22.16
CA GLY A 272 8.22 11.14 20.90
C GLY A 272 7.27 11.70 19.83
N GLY A 273 6.67 12.86 20.05
CA GLY A 273 5.80 13.57 19.12
C GLY A 273 6.54 14.45 18.10
N PRO A 274 5.84 14.96 17.07
CA PRO A 274 6.44 15.79 16.03
C PRO A 274 6.89 17.17 16.56
N VAL A 275 8.12 17.55 16.21
CA VAL A 275 8.73 18.84 16.55
C VAL A 275 8.08 19.96 15.74
N GLY A 276 7.62 21.02 16.41
CA GLY A 276 6.97 22.19 15.77
C GLY A 276 5.67 22.66 16.44
N ARG A 277 5.14 21.93 17.43
CA ARG A 277 4.12 22.45 18.36
C ARG A 277 4.80 23.10 19.56
N ILE A 278 4.52 24.38 19.81
CA ILE A 278 4.86 25.05 21.08
C ILE A 278 4.06 24.35 22.18
N PRO A 279 4.68 23.68 23.17
CA PRO A 279 3.95 23.16 24.30
C PRO A 279 3.64 24.33 25.24
N ASN A 280 2.35 24.56 25.53
CA ASN A 280 1.96 25.48 26.59
C ASN A 280 2.57 24.99 27.92
N GLU A 281 3.39 25.82 28.53
CA GLU A 281 3.85 25.71 29.91
C GLU A 281 2.62 25.70 30.82
N ASN A 282 2.20 24.54 31.33
CA ASN A 282 1.41 24.46 32.58
C ASN A 282 1.27 23.08 33.20
N THR A 283 2.03 22.07 32.77
CA THR A 283 2.00 20.74 33.40
C THR A 283 3.38 20.31 33.86
N ALA A 284 3.98 21.11 34.74
CA ALA A 284 5.14 20.70 35.53
C ALA A 284 4.84 20.91 37.02
N ARG A 285 4.67 19.78 37.73
CA ARG A 285 5.14 19.47 39.10
C ARG A 285 4.07 18.72 39.92
N THR A 286 4.28 17.42 40.09
CA THR A 286 4.47 16.82 41.42
C THR A 286 5.29 15.52 41.30
N ARG A 287 6.40 15.50 42.04
CA ARG A 287 7.32 14.39 42.36
C ARG A 287 6.52 13.24 43.01
N GLY A 288 6.91 11.96 43.03
CA GLY A 288 8.17 11.28 42.80
C GLY A 288 8.25 10.08 43.77
N ASN A 289 8.77 8.93 43.34
CA ASN A 289 9.65 8.03 44.12
C ASN A 289 9.86 6.70 43.38
N GLY A 290 11.12 6.27 43.36
CA GLY A 290 11.58 5.06 42.70
C GLY A 290 11.26 3.76 43.45
N ASN A 291 11.65 2.67 42.80
CA ASN A 291 11.72 1.29 43.29
C ASN A 291 10.40 0.66 43.73
N ARG A 292 9.66 0.08 42.77
CA ARG A 292 8.83 -1.14 42.93
C ARG A 292 8.14 -1.51 41.62
N LEU A 293 8.78 -2.30 40.77
CA LEU A 293 8.12 -3.04 39.67
C LEU A 293 8.82 -4.40 39.43
N LEU A 294 9.15 -5.08 40.52
CA LEU A 294 9.55 -6.50 40.54
C LEU A 294 8.80 -7.18 41.69
N THR A 295 7.47 -7.24 41.60
CA THR A 295 6.61 -8.16 42.36
C THR A 295 5.16 -7.98 41.92
N ILE A 296 4.37 -9.06 42.04
CA ILE A 296 2.98 -9.26 41.59
C ILE A 296 2.99 -9.68 40.10
N TRP A 297 2.99 -10.97 39.74
CA TRP A 297 1.94 -11.97 40.00
C TRP A 297 2.51 -13.41 40.18
N ILE A 298 2.09 -14.08 41.26
CA ILE A 298 1.61 -15.48 41.42
C ILE A 298 1.70 -15.81 42.93
N PRO A 299 0.57 -16.02 43.64
CA PRO A 299 0.57 -16.79 44.87
C PRO A 299 0.36 -18.28 44.55
N LEU A 300 1.30 -19.10 45.01
CA LEU A 300 1.21 -20.56 45.05
C LEU A 300 0.00 -21.01 45.87
N LYS A 301 -1.02 -21.59 45.21
CA LYS A 301 -1.89 -22.62 45.80
C LYS A 301 -2.19 -23.69 44.74
N LYS A 302 -1.48 -24.81 44.84
CA LYS A 302 -1.37 -25.88 43.82
C LYS A 302 -2.66 -26.67 43.56
N GLN A 303 -3.69 -26.58 44.42
CA GLN A 303 -4.89 -27.44 44.35
C GLN A 303 -6.13 -26.80 43.72
N SER A 304 -6.39 -25.50 43.94
CA SER A 304 -7.62 -24.85 43.44
C SER A 304 -7.57 -24.49 41.96
N THR A 305 -6.38 -24.20 41.42
CA THR A 305 -6.20 -23.87 40.00
C THR A 305 -6.28 -25.10 39.10
N GLN A 306 -5.93 -26.29 39.61
CA GLN A 306 -6.07 -27.56 38.87
C GLN A 306 -7.53 -27.94 38.63
N LEU A 307 -8.41 -27.73 39.61
CA LEU A 307 -9.84 -28.03 39.48
C LEU A 307 -10.53 -27.16 38.42
N TRP A 308 -10.22 -25.87 38.38
CA TRP A 308 -10.79 -24.94 37.40
C TRP A 308 -10.32 -25.23 35.96
N ILE A 309 -9.04 -25.60 35.77
CA ILE A 309 -8.49 -25.98 34.47
C ILE A 309 -9.13 -27.28 33.95
N MET A 310 -9.34 -28.27 34.83
CA MET A 310 -10.00 -29.54 34.45
C MET A 310 -11.48 -29.36 34.03
N GLU A 311 -12.19 -28.36 34.55
CA GLU A 311 -13.56 -28.06 34.13
C GLU A 311 -13.64 -27.42 32.74
N VAL A 312 -12.69 -26.55 32.39
CA VAL A 312 -12.61 -25.92 31.07
C VAL A 312 -12.32 -26.94 29.98
N ASP A 313 -11.36 -27.84 30.21
CA ASP A 313 -11.02 -28.89 29.24
C ASP A 313 -12.22 -29.83 28.98
N LYS A 314 -12.94 -30.24 30.04
CA LYS A 314 -14.16 -31.05 29.88
C LYS A 314 -15.26 -30.32 29.10
N LEU A 315 -15.39 -29.01 29.30
CA LEU A 315 -16.40 -28.20 28.61
C LEU A 315 -16.06 -28.07 27.11
N ILE A 316 -14.79 -27.85 26.78
CA ILE A 316 -14.28 -27.83 25.40
C ILE A 316 -14.49 -29.20 24.74
N ASP A 317 -14.06 -30.29 25.38
CA ASP A 317 -14.22 -31.65 24.84
C ASP A 317 -15.68 -32.01 24.62
N SER A 318 -16.57 -31.67 25.56
CA SER A 318 -18.00 -31.95 25.44
C SER A 318 -18.65 -31.25 24.23
N PHE A 319 -18.13 -30.08 23.84
CA PHE A 319 -18.63 -29.33 22.71
C PHE A 319 -18.07 -29.82 21.37
N PHE A 320 -16.75 -30.09 21.30
CA PHE A 320 -16.10 -30.45 20.04
C PHE A 320 -16.17 -31.94 19.70
N ASN A 321 -16.20 -32.84 20.68
CA ASN A 321 -16.11 -34.28 20.44
C ASN A 321 -17.28 -34.85 19.58
N PRO A 322 -18.56 -34.45 19.76
CA PRO A 322 -19.65 -34.90 18.90
C PRO A 322 -19.46 -34.47 17.43
N ILE A 323 -18.99 -33.24 17.22
CA ILE A 323 -18.74 -32.67 15.89
C ILE A 323 -17.57 -33.40 15.22
N ALA A 324 -16.48 -33.60 15.96
CA ALA A 324 -15.30 -34.32 15.49
C ALA A 324 -15.63 -35.77 15.13
N THR A 325 -16.42 -36.47 15.95
CA THR A 325 -16.84 -37.85 15.71
C THR A 325 -17.72 -37.96 14.46
N TRP A 326 -18.69 -37.06 14.30
CA TRP A 326 -19.55 -37.03 13.12
C TRP A 326 -18.78 -36.74 11.83
N LEU A 327 -17.89 -35.72 11.83
CA LEU A 327 -17.03 -35.40 10.70
C LEU A 327 -16.07 -36.54 10.36
N SER A 328 -15.43 -37.14 11.37
CA SER A 328 -14.53 -38.27 11.19
C SER A 328 -15.25 -39.47 10.59
N GLY A 329 -16.48 -39.77 11.03
CA GLY A 329 -17.29 -40.86 10.47
C GLY A 329 -17.66 -40.68 9.00
N ILE A 330 -17.80 -39.42 8.53
CA ILE A 330 -18.06 -39.12 7.12
C ILE A 330 -16.77 -39.18 6.30
N ILE A 331 -15.70 -38.53 6.76
CA ILE A 331 -14.43 -38.42 6.02
C ILE A 331 -13.73 -39.77 5.92
N PHE A 332 -13.70 -40.52 7.02
CA PHE A 332 -13.08 -41.83 7.11
C PHE A 332 -14.10 -42.96 6.95
N TYR A 333 -15.20 -42.72 6.23
CA TYR A 333 -16.18 -43.76 5.94
C TYR A 333 -15.48 -45.00 5.36
N GLU A 334 -15.60 -46.13 6.07
CA GLU A 334 -14.91 -47.37 5.74
C GLU A 334 -15.80 -48.26 4.88
N ILE A 335 -15.20 -48.82 3.83
CA ILE A 335 -15.82 -49.85 2.99
C ILE A 335 -15.23 -51.18 3.42
N SER A 336 -16.10 -52.10 3.85
CA SER A 336 -15.73 -53.46 4.23
C SER A 336 -15.63 -54.34 2.98
N PHE A 337 -14.45 -54.90 2.71
CA PHE A 337 -14.24 -55.87 1.63
C PHE A 337 -14.32 -57.32 2.14
N SER A 338 -14.00 -57.55 3.42
CA SER A 338 -14.14 -58.81 4.13
C SER A 338 -14.36 -58.55 5.64
N PRO A 339 -14.66 -59.57 6.48
CA PRO A 339 -14.89 -59.39 7.92
C PRO A 339 -13.71 -58.74 8.67
N ASP A 340 -12.49 -58.90 8.17
CA ASP A 340 -11.25 -58.42 8.80
C ASP A 340 -10.59 -57.27 8.00
N VAL A 341 -11.23 -56.77 6.93
CA VAL A 341 -10.64 -55.76 6.02
C VAL A 341 -11.61 -54.60 5.80
N HIS A 342 -11.29 -53.48 6.44
CA HIS A 342 -11.99 -52.20 6.31
C HIS A 342 -11.06 -51.15 5.68
N VAL A 343 -11.51 -50.49 4.60
CA VAL A 343 -10.71 -49.47 3.91
C VAL A 343 -11.46 -48.14 3.90
N PRO A 344 -10.89 -47.07 4.49
CA PRO A 344 -11.43 -45.73 4.32
C PRO A 344 -11.52 -45.31 2.85
N LEU A 345 -12.70 -44.93 2.37
CA LEU A 345 -12.95 -44.56 0.97
C LEU A 345 -12.01 -43.45 0.48
N ILE A 346 -11.68 -42.49 1.36
CA ILE A 346 -10.76 -41.39 1.05
C ILE A 346 -9.37 -41.88 0.64
N ILE A 347 -8.90 -43.01 1.18
CA ILE A 347 -7.61 -43.60 0.85
C ILE A 347 -7.64 -44.15 -0.57
N LEU A 348 -8.70 -44.88 -0.95
CA LEU A 348 -8.88 -45.39 -2.31
C LEU A 348 -8.96 -44.25 -3.32
N TRP A 349 -9.66 -43.17 -2.98
CA TRP A 349 -9.78 -41.99 -3.82
C TRP A 349 -8.43 -41.31 -4.06
N LEU A 350 -7.67 -41.03 -3.00
CA LEU A 350 -6.37 -40.36 -3.10
C LEU A 350 -5.33 -41.23 -3.80
N ALA A 351 -5.33 -42.54 -3.55
CA ALA A 351 -4.48 -43.49 -4.27
C ALA A 351 -4.81 -43.51 -5.76
N THR A 352 -6.10 -43.60 -6.12
CA THR A 352 -6.54 -43.57 -7.52
C THR A 352 -6.17 -42.26 -8.20
N ALA A 353 -6.36 -41.12 -7.54
CA ALA A 353 -5.96 -39.82 -8.06
C ALA A 353 -4.45 -39.74 -8.31
N GLY A 354 -3.62 -40.25 -7.39
CA GLY A 354 -2.16 -40.32 -7.55
C GLY A 354 -1.74 -41.20 -8.72
N VAL A 355 -2.34 -42.37 -8.88
CA VAL A 355 -2.09 -43.26 -10.03
C VAL A 355 -2.50 -42.58 -11.34
N VAL A 356 -3.75 -42.15 -11.45
CA VAL A 356 -4.29 -41.54 -12.68
C VAL A 356 -3.48 -40.32 -13.09
N THR A 357 -3.17 -39.41 -12.16
CA THR A 357 -2.39 -38.21 -12.48
C THR A 357 -0.94 -38.54 -12.86
N THR A 358 -0.33 -39.55 -12.24
CA THR A 358 1.02 -40.03 -12.58
C THR A 358 1.08 -40.54 -14.01
N PHE A 359 0.14 -41.39 -14.43
CA PHE A 359 0.10 -41.90 -15.80
C PHE A 359 -0.33 -40.82 -16.80
N TYR A 360 -1.37 -40.04 -16.50
CA TYR A 360 -1.89 -38.99 -17.37
C TYR A 360 -0.86 -37.91 -17.68
N LEU A 361 -0.05 -37.52 -16.69
CA LEU A 361 1.00 -36.51 -16.85
C LEU A 361 2.35 -37.13 -17.29
N ASN A 362 2.38 -38.42 -17.60
CA ASN A 362 3.55 -39.16 -18.05
C ASN A 362 4.74 -39.04 -17.08
N PHE A 363 4.53 -39.48 -15.83
CA PHE A 363 5.55 -39.64 -14.78
C PHE A 363 6.38 -38.37 -14.46
N PRO A 364 5.74 -37.25 -14.09
CA PRO A 364 6.46 -36.01 -13.78
C PRO A 364 7.41 -36.15 -12.58
N ASN A 365 7.04 -37.00 -11.63
CA ASN A 365 7.83 -37.38 -10.45
C ASN A 365 9.20 -38.00 -10.79
N ILE A 366 9.36 -38.62 -11.97
CA ILE A 366 10.65 -39.14 -12.45
C ILE A 366 11.31 -38.14 -13.40
N ARG A 367 10.56 -37.68 -14.41
CA ARG A 367 11.12 -36.89 -15.53
C ARG A 367 11.63 -35.51 -15.11
N PHE A 368 10.96 -34.87 -14.15
CA PHE A 368 11.25 -33.49 -13.76
C PHE A 368 11.82 -33.37 -12.35
N PHE A 369 12.17 -34.49 -11.72
CA PHE A 369 12.76 -34.49 -10.38
C PHE A 369 14.02 -33.63 -10.28
N VAL A 370 14.99 -33.86 -11.17
CA VAL A 370 16.25 -33.10 -11.21
C VAL A 370 15.99 -31.62 -11.48
N LEU A 371 14.96 -31.30 -12.27
CA LEU A 371 14.55 -29.93 -12.52
C LEU A 371 13.98 -29.27 -11.25
N GLY A 372 13.16 -29.98 -10.48
CA GLY A 372 12.67 -29.52 -9.18
C GLY A 372 13.81 -29.13 -8.24
N VAL A 373 14.83 -29.99 -8.10
CA VAL A 373 16.04 -29.69 -7.28
C VAL A 373 16.77 -28.44 -7.78
N LYS A 374 16.96 -28.32 -9.10
CA LYS A 374 17.62 -27.16 -9.71
C LYS A 374 16.84 -25.86 -9.44
N ILE A 375 15.51 -25.88 -9.59
CA ILE A 375 14.64 -24.72 -9.34
C ILE A 375 14.69 -24.30 -7.87
N THR A 376 14.64 -25.26 -6.95
CA THR A 376 14.80 -25.01 -5.51
C THR A 376 16.10 -24.29 -5.18
N ASN A 377 17.20 -24.68 -5.85
CA ASN A 377 18.53 -24.05 -5.69
C ASN A 377 18.67 -22.71 -6.44
N GLY A 378 17.58 -22.15 -6.97
CA GLY A 378 17.59 -20.85 -7.65
C GLY A 378 17.93 -20.88 -9.14
N SER A 379 18.04 -22.07 -9.75
CA SER A 379 18.16 -22.17 -11.22
C SER A 379 16.81 -21.86 -11.88
N PHE A 380 16.81 -21.23 -13.06
CA PHE A 380 15.59 -20.90 -13.81
C PHE A 380 14.60 -19.94 -13.11
N VAL A 381 15.04 -19.20 -12.09
CA VAL A 381 14.29 -18.03 -11.61
C VAL A 381 14.34 -16.98 -12.71
N PRO A 382 13.23 -16.64 -13.38
CA PRO A 382 13.25 -15.61 -14.41
C PRO A 382 13.64 -14.31 -13.72
N THR A 383 14.78 -13.71 -14.06
CA THR A 383 15.12 -12.37 -13.55
C THR A 383 14.31 -11.30 -14.27
N GLU A 384 13.84 -11.59 -15.49
CA GLU A 384 12.98 -10.77 -16.33
C GLU A 384 12.15 -11.65 -17.28
N ASP A 385 10.93 -11.23 -17.58
CA ASP A 385 10.10 -11.84 -18.62
C ASP A 385 10.61 -11.42 -20.01
N LYS A 386 11.15 -12.37 -20.78
CA LYS A 386 11.88 -12.09 -22.03
C LYS A 386 10.97 -11.58 -23.15
N GLU A 387 9.66 -11.75 -23.05
CA GLU A 387 8.70 -11.30 -24.07
C GLU A 387 8.12 -9.91 -23.78
N THR A 388 8.16 -9.40 -22.53
CA THR A 388 7.43 -8.17 -22.15
C THR A 388 8.23 -7.10 -21.43
N LYS A 389 9.50 -7.34 -21.03
CA LYS A 389 10.42 -6.35 -20.40
C LYS A 389 9.87 -5.55 -19.20
N ASN A 390 8.68 -5.83 -18.65
CA ASN A 390 8.04 -4.92 -17.68
C ASN A 390 7.17 -5.55 -16.57
N HIS A 391 7.33 -6.84 -16.25
CA HIS A 391 6.66 -7.41 -15.07
C HIS A 391 7.66 -7.96 -14.05
N ALA A 392 7.65 -7.38 -12.84
CA ALA A 392 8.33 -7.95 -11.68
C ALA A 392 7.83 -9.38 -11.43
N VAL A 393 8.74 -10.27 -11.04
CA VAL A 393 8.39 -11.67 -10.72
C VAL A 393 7.41 -11.67 -9.55
N LEU A 394 6.19 -12.13 -9.78
CA LEU A 394 5.11 -12.12 -8.82
C LEU A 394 5.37 -13.14 -7.68
N GLY A 395 5.28 -12.70 -6.42
CA GLY A 395 5.43 -13.54 -5.23
C GLY A 395 6.18 -12.86 -4.08
N GLU A 396 6.08 -13.45 -2.89
CA GLU A 396 6.66 -12.95 -1.64
C GLU A 396 8.00 -13.65 -1.32
N VAL A 397 8.07 -14.97 -1.53
CA VAL A 397 9.15 -15.81 -1.00
C VAL A 397 9.89 -16.58 -2.09
N SER A 398 11.10 -17.05 -1.81
CA SER A 398 11.85 -17.87 -2.76
C SER A 398 11.22 -19.27 -2.93
N HIS A 399 11.59 -19.99 -4.00
CA HIS A 399 11.20 -21.39 -4.19
C HIS A 399 11.56 -22.26 -2.98
N PHE A 400 12.77 -22.08 -2.44
CA PHE A 400 13.23 -22.80 -1.25
C PHE A 400 12.45 -22.42 0.01
N GLN A 401 12.09 -21.14 0.17
CA GLN A 401 11.30 -20.69 1.31
C GLN A 401 9.88 -21.22 1.28
N ALA A 402 9.25 -21.27 0.09
CA ALA A 402 7.95 -21.89 -0.09
C ALA A 402 8.00 -23.40 0.21
N LEU A 403 9.02 -24.11 -0.31
CA LEU A 403 9.26 -25.52 0.00
C LEU A 403 9.50 -25.74 1.50
N SER A 404 10.33 -24.92 2.16
CA SER A 404 10.63 -25.05 3.59
C SER A 404 9.38 -24.83 4.43
N ALA A 405 8.54 -23.85 4.08
CA ALA A 405 7.26 -23.63 4.74
C ALA A 405 6.33 -24.84 4.58
N ALA A 406 6.17 -25.37 3.36
CA ALA A 406 5.36 -26.57 3.13
C ALA A 406 5.91 -27.81 3.87
N LEU A 407 7.23 -28.01 3.85
CA LEU A 407 7.90 -29.11 4.56
C LEU A 407 7.76 -29.04 6.07
N SER A 408 7.58 -27.85 6.65
CA SER A 408 7.41 -27.73 8.12
C SER A 408 6.11 -28.35 8.63
N SER A 409 5.07 -28.50 7.80
CA SER A 409 3.83 -29.17 8.20
C SER A 409 3.87 -30.69 8.00
N THR A 410 4.70 -31.17 7.07
CA THR A 410 4.83 -32.60 6.73
C THR A 410 5.98 -33.29 7.48
N ILE A 411 7.11 -32.60 7.65
CA ILE A 411 8.25 -33.06 8.47
C ILE A 411 8.01 -32.61 9.92
N GLY A 412 7.36 -33.48 10.69
CA GLY A 412 7.12 -33.25 12.11
C GLY A 412 6.87 -34.55 12.87
N LEU A 413 6.18 -34.45 14.01
CA LEU A 413 5.85 -35.61 14.84
C LEU A 413 5.12 -36.72 14.08
N GLY A 414 4.30 -36.38 13.09
CA GLY A 414 3.67 -37.35 12.21
C GLY A 414 4.67 -38.22 11.43
N SER A 415 5.73 -37.62 10.88
CA SER A 415 6.74 -38.35 10.08
C SER A 415 7.55 -39.37 10.89
N ILE A 416 7.57 -39.22 12.22
CA ILE A 416 8.30 -40.10 13.14
C ILE A 416 7.34 -41.03 13.87
N ALA A 417 6.46 -40.46 14.69
CA ALA A 417 5.50 -41.21 15.51
C ALA A 417 4.54 -42.02 14.65
N GLY A 418 4.17 -41.48 13.50
CA GLY A 418 3.28 -42.16 12.58
C GLY A 418 3.88 -43.39 11.92
N VAL A 419 5.18 -43.38 11.62
CA VAL A 419 5.87 -44.55 11.08
C VAL A 419 5.92 -45.65 12.12
N ALA A 420 6.23 -45.29 13.36
CA ALA A 420 6.17 -46.18 14.51
C ALA A 420 4.79 -46.86 14.64
N VAL A 421 3.71 -46.07 14.60
CA VAL A 421 2.33 -46.60 14.65
C VAL A 421 2.02 -47.49 13.44
N ALA A 422 2.43 -47.08 12.24
CA ALA A 422 2.18 -47.86 11.03
C ALA A 422 2.91 -49.22 11.03
N ILE A 423 4.14 -49.27 11.54
CA ILE A 423 4.91 -50.52 11.70
C ILE A 423 4.35 -51.38 12.84
N SER A 424 3.91 -50.76 13.93
CA SER A 424 3.29 -51.46 15.07
C SER A 424 2.00 -52.18 14.66
N MET A 425 1.13 -51.52 13.89
CA MET A 425 -0.15 -52.07 13.44
C MET A 425 -0.03 -52.93 12.17
N GLY A 426 0.69 -52.45 11.15
CA GLY A 426 0.79 -53.08 9.83
C GLY A 426 2.01 -53.96 9.61
N GLY A 427 2.90 -54.07 10.60
CA GLY A 427 4.18 -54.78 10.48
C GLY A 427 5.22 -54.04 9.61
N ALA A 428 6.39 -54.66 9.42
CA ALA A 428 7.49 -54.08 8.62
C ALA A 428 7.07 -53.77 7.16
N GLY A 429 6.12 -54.54 6.62
CA GLY A 429 5.55 -54.37 5.29
C GLY A 429 4.82 -53.06 5.03
N ALA A 430 4.31 -52.40 6.09
CA ALA A 430 3.65 -51.10 5.96
C ALA A 430 4.60 -50.04 5.37
N LEU A 431 5.90 -50.14 5.67
CA LEU A 431 6.91 -49.19 5.18
C LEU A 431 7.08 -49.26 3.66
N PHE A 432 6.98 -50.45 3.06
CA PHE A 432 7.03 -50.61 1.60
C PHE A 432 5.88 -49.86 0.93
N TRP A 433 4.66 -50.04 1.44
CA TRP A 433 3.48 -49.38 0.89
C TRP A 433 3.47 -47.87 1.15
N MET A 434 4.12 -47.40 2.22
CA MET A 434 4.40 -45.98 2.42
C MET A 434 5.27 -45.41 1.30
N TRP A 435 6.29 -46.14 0.83
CA TRP A 435 7.14 -45.69 -0.29
C TRP A 435 6.35 -45.54 -1.58
N ILE A 436 5.56 -46.55 -1.94
CA ILE A 436 4.72 -46.53 -3.15
C ILE A 436 3.74 -45.35 -3.11
N ALA A 437 3.04 -45.17 -2.00
CA ALA A 437 2.11 -44.06 -1.81
C ALA A 437 2.82 -42.69 -1.82
N GLY A 438 4.02 -42.58 -1.24
CA GLY A 438 4.84 -41.37 -1.28
C GLY A 438 5.22 -40.98 -2.71
N VAL A 439 5.68 -41.95 -3.52
CA VAL A 439 6.06 -41.73 -4.93
C VAL A 439 4.86 -41.31 -5.79
N LEU A 440 3.69 -41.91 -5.57
CA LEU A 440 2.45 -41.52 -6.26
C LEU A 440 1.94 -40.15 -5.78
N GLY A 441 2.09 -39.85 -4.49
CA GLY A 441 1.72 -38.57 -3.89
C GLY A 441 2.47 -37.38 -4.47
N MET A 442 3.73 -37.56 -4.90
CA MET A 442 4.52 -36.53 -5.59
C MET A 442 3.74 -35.90 -6.75
N THR A 443 3.09 -36.72 -7.61
CA THR A 443 2.37 -36.18 -8.76
C THR A 443 1.12 -35.41 -8.35
N THR A 444 0.39 -35.87 -7.34
CA THR A 444 -0.76 -35.12 -6.80
C THR A 444 -0.32 -33.77 -6.23
N LYS A 445 0.82 -33.75 -5.51
CA LYS A 445 1.45 -32.53 -4.97
C LYS A 445 1.83 -31.54 -6.08
N PHE A 446 2.42 -32.05 -7.15
CA PHE A 446 2.75 -31.27 -8.35
C PHE A 446 1.51 -30.57 -8.91
N VAL A 447 0.38 -31.26 -9.01
CA VAL A 447 -0.87 -30.70 -9.55
C VAL A 447 -1.43 -29.62 -8.63
N GLU A 448 -1.60 -29.90 -7.33
CA GLU A 448 -2.21 -28.95 -6.39
C GLU A 448 -1.38 -27.65 -6.26
N CYS A 449 -0.05 -27.75 -6.16
CA CYS A 449 0.82 -26.58 -6.04
C CYS A 449 0.91 -25.79 -7.34
N THR A 450 0.84 -26.46 -8.50
CA THR A 450 0.72 -25.79 -9.81
C THR A 450 -0.58 -25.01 -9.90
N LEU A 451 -1.72 -25.60 -9.51
CA LEU A 451 -3.02 -24.94 -9.53
C LEU A 451 -3.10 -23.79 -8.51
N GLY A 452 -2.59 -24.00 -7.30
CA GLY A 452 -2.50 -22.98 -6.26
C GLY A 452 -1.70 -21.76 -6.70
N THR A 453 -0.60 -21.96 -7.43
CA THR A 453 0.22 -20.87 -7.98
C THR A 453 -0.42 -20.22 -9.20
N LYS A 454 -1.06 -21.01 -10.07
CA LYS A 454 -1.70 -20.51 -11.30
C LYS A 454 -2.91 -19.62 -11.02
N TYR A 455 -3.67 -19.95 -9.99
CA TYR A 455 -4.93 -19.29 -9.64
C TYR A 455 -4.85 -18.52 -8.31
N ARG A 456 -3.64 -18.11 -7.92
CA ARG A 456 -3.44 -17.26 -6.73
C ARG A 456 -3.96 -15.85 -6.96
N HIS A 457 -4.44 -15.26 -5.88
CA HIS A 457 -4.73 -13.86 -5.72
C HIS A 457 -3.50 -13.13 -5.17
N ILE A 458 -3.21 -11.93 -5.69
CA ILE A 458 -2.08 -11.09 -5.25
C ILE A 458 -2.68 -9.79 -4.74
N TYR A 459 -2.45 -9.50 -3.47
CA TYR A 459 -2.97 -8.33 -2.76
C TYR A 459 -2.06 -7.12 -2.94
N PRO A 460 -2.62 -5.90 -2.86
CA PRO A 460 -1.90 -4.63 -3.06
C PRO A 460 -0.68 -4.43 -2.15
N ASN A 461 -0.72 -4.93 -0.93
CA ASN A 461 0.40 -4.88 0.02
C ASN A 461 1.58 -5.81 -0.34
N GLY A 462 1.56 -6.42 -1.53
CA GLY A 462 2.52 -7.40 -2.00
C GLY A 462 2.27 -8.82 -1.49
N THR A 463 1.27 -9.02 -0.63
CA THR A 463 0.97 -10.35 -0.10
C THR A 463 0.20 -11.20 -1.11
N VAL A 464 0.32 -12.51 -1.03
CA VAL A 464 -0.23 -13.45 -2.01
C VAL A 464 -1.05 -14.51 -1.28
N ALA A 465 -2.23 -14.85 -1.78
CA ALA A 465 -2.99 -16.01 -1.32
C ALA A 465 -3.39 -16.86 -2.51
N GLY A 466 -3.14 -18.15 -2.42
CA GLY A 466 -3.67 -19.12 -3.36
C GLY A 466 -4.09 -20.37 -2.62
N GLY A 467 -4.44 -21.39 -3.38
CA GLY A 467 -4.85 -22.67 -2.83
C GLY A 467 -6.29 -23.05 -3.18
N PRO A 468 -6.81 -24.12 -2.56
CA PRO A 468 -8.01 -24.80 -3.04
C PRO A 468 -9.26 -23.93 -3.02
N MET A 469 -9.42 -23.05 -2.03
CA MET A 469 -10.54 -22.12 -1.97
C MET A 469 -10.65 -21.23 -3.21
N TYR A 470 -9.52 -20.84 -3.82
CA TYR A 470 -9.51 -20.02 -5.04
C TYR A 470 -9.74 -20.87 -6.29
N TYR A 471 -8.93 -21.93 -6.50
CA TYR A 471 -9.01 -22.68 -7.75
C TYR A 471 -10.23 -23.59 -7.86
N ILE A 472 -10.80 -24.09 -6.75
CA ILE A 472 -12.04 -24.88 -6.77
C ILE A 472 -13.19 -23.98 -7.22
N GLN A 473 -13.29 -22.77 -6.66
CA GLN A 473 -14.31 -21.80 -7.03
C GLN A 473 -14.20 -21.45 -8.52
N ILE A 474 -12.99 -21.17 -9.02
CA ILE A 474 -12.76 -20.86 -10.44
C ILE A 474 -13.09 -22.07 -11.34
N ALA A 475 -12.63 -23.27 -11.00
CA ALA A 475 -12.81 -24.46 -11.82
C ALA A 475 -14.29 -24.85 -11.93
N MET A 476 -15.02 -24.87 -10.81
CA MET A 476 -16.44 -25.20 -10.78
C MET A 476 -17.29 -24.14 -11.48
N THR A 477 -16.92 -22.86 -11.38
CA THR A 477 -17.57 -21.77 -12.14
C THR A 477 -17.44 -21.99 -13.65
N ARG A 478 -16.27 -22.44 -14.13
CA ARG A 478 -16.04 -22.69 -15.57
C ARG A 478 -16.88 -23.83 -16.15
N ILE A 479 -17.31 -24.77 -15.32
CA ILE A 479 -18.19 -25.88 -15.73
C ILE A 479 -19.66 -25.65 -15.38
N GLY A 480 -20.03 -24.42 -14.98
CA GLY A 480 -21.42 -24.02 -14.72
C GLY A 480 -21.96 -24.36 -13.32
N LEU A 481 -21.10 -24.79 -12.39
CA LEU A 481 -21.47 -25.23 -11.03
C LEU A 481 -20.98 -24.25 -9.95
N THR A 482 -21.19 -22.94 -10.16
CA THR A 482 -20.67 -21.86 -9.28
C THR A 482 -21.07 -22.03 -7.81
N GLY A 483 -22.34 -22.36 -7.52
CA GLY A 483 -22.83 -22.52 -6.15
C GLY A 483 -22.16 -23.66 -5.39
N ILE A 484 -21.93 -24.80 -6.06
CA ILE A 484 -21.21 -25.95 -5.50
C ILE A 484 -19.73 -25.59 -5.29
N GLY A 485 -19.11 -24.93 -6.27
CA GLY A 485 -17.72 -24.48 -6.18
C GLY A 485 -17.48 -23.58 -4.98
N ARG A 486 -18.40 -22.65 -4.72
CA ARG A 486 -18.33 -21.79 -3.55
C ARG A 486 -18.54 -22.55 -2.25
N ALA A 487 -19.53 -23.43 -2.18
CA ALA A 487 -19.77 -24.25 -1.00
C ALA A 487 -18.51 -25.05 -0.64
N LEU A 488 -17.89 -25.71 -1.62
CA LEU A 488 -16.64 -26.43 -1.45
C LEU A 488 -15.46 -25.53 -1.04
N ALA A 489 -15.35 -24.32 -1.60
CA ALA A 489 -14.32 -23.36 -1.23
C ALA A 489 -14.46 -22.86 0.22
N ILE A 490 -15.68 -22.57 0.66
CA ILE A 490 -15.99 -22.18 2.05
C ILE A 490 -15.74 -23.37 2.98
N THR A 491 -16.22 -24.56 2.63
CA THR A 491 -15.97 -25.79 3.41
C THR A 491 -14.47 -26.04 3.56
N PHE A 492 -13.69 -25.90 2.48
CA PHE A 492 -12.24 -26.01 2.55
C PHE A 492 -11.63 -24.94 3.47
N ALA A 493 -12.01 -23.67 3.32
CA ALA A 493 -11.45 -22.59 4.15
C ALA A 493 -11.76 -22.79 5.64
N VAL A 494 -13.01 -23.15 5.99
CA VAL A 494 -13.40 -23.46 7.37
C VAL A 494 -12.66 -24.69 7.90
N ALA A 495 -12.61 -25.78 7.12
CA ALA A 495 -11.88 -26.99 7.51
C ALA A 495 -10.37 -26.74 7.66
N CYS A 496 -9.79 -25.88 6.82
CA CYS A 496 -8.39 -25.48 6.90
C CYS A 496 -8.12 -24.71 8.21
N VAL A 497 -8.98 -23.76 8.60
CA VAL A 497 -8.84 -23.04 9.87
C VAL A 497 -8.97 -23.99 11.05
N LEU A 498 -10.03 -24.80 11.10
CA LEU A 498 -10.29 -25.71 12.22
C LEU A 498 -9.22 -26.81 12.32
N GLY A 499 -8.82 -27.40 11.20
CA GLY A 499 -7.81 -28.45 11.14
C GLY A 499 -6.43 -27.95 11.59
N ASN A 500 -6.00 -26.78 11.12
CA ASN A 500 -4.70 -26.22 11.50
C ASN A 500 -4.64 -25.79 12.97
N VAL A 501 -5.75 -25.34 13.57
CA VAL A 501 -5.83 -25.05 15.01
C VAL A 501 -5.75 -26.34 15.83
N GLY A 502 -6.55 -27.35 15.47
CA GLY A 502 -6.64 -28.62 16.20
C GLY A 502 -5.43 -29.54 16.00
N SER A 503 -5.26 -30.08 14.80
CA SER A 503 -4.23 -31.09 14.51
C SER A 503 -2.84 -30.48 14.28
N GLY A 504 -2.77 -29.24 13.78
CA GLY A 504 -1.51 -28.55 13.49
C GLY A 504 -0.86 -27.92 14.72
N GLY A 505 -1.59 -27.06 15.44
CA GLY A 505 -1.08 -26.37 16.63
C GLY A 505 -1.21 -27.20 17.90
N MET A 506 -2.44 -27.51 18.31
CA MET A 506 -2.71 -28.06 19.65
C MET A 506 -2.09 -29.45 19.86
N PHE A 507 -2.26 -30.37 18.91
CA PHE A 507 -1.69 -31.72 19.00
C PHE A 507 -0.16 -31.72 19.10
N GLN A 508 0.52 -30.95 18.25
CA GLN A 508 1.99 -30.87 18.22
C GLN A 508 2.57 -30.31 19.53
N LEU A 509 1.92 -29.28 20.08
CA LEU A 509 2.33 -28.64 21.33
C LEU A 509 2.16 -29.60 22.52
N ASN A 510 1.01 -30.29 22.61
CA ASN A 510 0.72 -31.22 23.69
C ASN A 510 1.65 -32.43 23.68
N GLN A 511 1.93 -32.99 22.49
CA GLN A 511 2.87 -34.10 22.35
C GLN A 511 4.30 -33.71 22.70
N SER A 512 4.74 -32.51 22.31
CA SER A 512 6.07 -32.00 22.65
C SER A 512 6.22 -31.79 24.17
N TYR A 513 5.17 -31.30 24.83
CA TYR A 513 5.13 -31.19 26.29
C TYR A 513 5.18 -32.58 26.96
N ALA A 514 4.36 -33.53 26.50
CA ALA A 514 4.33 -34.89 27.05
C ALA A 514 5.71 -35.57 26.94
N HIS A 515 6.37 -35.45 25.79
CA HIS A 515 7.71 -36.00 25.59
C HIS A 515 8.74 -35.34 26.51
N LEU A 516 8.74 -34.00 26.61
CA LEU A 516 9.63 -33.26 27.52
C LEU A 516 9.47 -33.71 28.97
N VAL A 517 8.23 -33.87 29.45
CA VAL A 517 7.93 -34.38 30.80
C VAL A 517 8.43 -35.81 30.96
N SER A 518 8.27 -36.66 29.95
CA SER A 518 8.73 -38.06 29.99
C SER A 518 10.24 -38.19 30.14
N VAL A 519 11.02 -37.43 29.36
CA VAL A 519 12.49 -37.46 29.37
C VAL A 519 13.06 -36.82 30.65
N THR A 520 12.36 -35.86 31.24
CA THR A 520 12.79 -35.17 32.47
C THR A 520 12.31 -35.84 33.77
N GLY A 521 11.81 -37.07 33.70
CA GLY A 521 11.50 -37.90 34.87
C GLY A 521 10.03 -37.94 35.29
N ASN A 522 9.10 -37.73 34.36
CA ASN A 522 7.64 -37.79 34.58
C ASN A 522 7.19 -36.93 35.77
N GLU A 523 6.68 -37.55 36.84
CA GLU A 523 6.22 -36.86 38.05
C GLU A 523 7.33 -36.06 38.78
N ARG A 524 8.60 -36.38 38.51
CA ARG A 524 9.76 -35.65 39.05
C ARG A 524 10.19 -34.46 38.18
N SER A 525 9.58 -34.28 37.01
CA SER A 525 9.87 -33.15 36.12
C SER A 525 9.42 -31.83 36.77
N LEU A 526 10.25 -30.79 36.66
CA LEU A 526 9.90 -29.43 37.09
C LEU A 526 8.68 -28.86 36.34
N LEU A 527 8.39 -29.40 35.16
CA LEU A 527 7.28 -28.99 34.30
C LEU A 527 6.05 -29.88 34.45
N TYR A 528 6.07 -30.91 35.31
CA TYR A 528 4.93 -31.79 35.54
C TYR A 528 3.72 -30.99 36.07
N GLY A 529 2.60 -31.05 35.33
CA GLY A 529 1.38 -30.30 35.63
C GLY A 529 1.38 -28.83 35.17
N PHE A 530 2.43 -28.36 34.46
CA PHE A 530 2.55 -26.98 33.96
C PHE A 530 2.40 -26.88 32.43
N GLY A 531 1.64 -27.78 31.80
CA GLY A 531 1.40 -27.78 30.34
C GLY A 531 0.83 -26.46 29.81
N TRP A 532 -0.07 -25.81 30.57
CA TRP A 532 -0.62 -24.50 30.21
C TRP A 532 0.45 -23.40 30.10
N LEU A 533 1.47 -23.44 30.97
CA LEU A 533 2.56 -22.47 30.97
C LEU A 533 3.48 -22.70 29.78
N PHE A 534 3.81 -23.97 29.52
CA PHE A 534 4.57 -24.37 28.33
C PHE A 534 3.86 -23.90 27.05
N GLY A 535 2.55 -24.17 26.93
CA GLY A 535 1.74 -23.72 25.80
C GLY A 535 1.67 -22.20 25.66
N THR A 536 1.54 -21.46 26.77
CA THR A 536 1.47 -19.98 26.76
C THR A 536 2.77 -19.35 26.30
N ILE A 537 3.91 -19.79 26.83
CA ILE A 537 5.23 -19.29 26.44
C ILE A 537 5.46 -19.53 24.94
N LEU A 538 5.11 -20.72 24.47
CA LEU A 538 5.30 -21.09 23.07
C LEU A 538 4.36 -20.31 22.15
N SER A 539 3.10 -20.11 22.56
CA SER A 539 2.12 -19.30 21.82
C SER A 539 2.55 -17.84 21.71
N LEU A 540 3.15 -17.25 22.75
CA LEU A 540 3.71 -15.89 22.69
C LEU A 540 4.88 -15.80 21.70
N GLY A 541 5.77 -16.80 21.70
CA GLY A 541 6.88 -16.89 20.75
C GLY A 541 6.41 -17.02 19.30
N ILE A 542 5.48 -17.95 19.05
CA ILE A 542 4.87 -18.17 17.72
C ILE A 542 4.11 -16.90 17.29
N GLY A 543 3.31 -16.31 18.18
CA GLY A 543 2.54 -15.10 17.92
C GLY A 543 3.43 -13.92 17.52
N TRP A 544 4.59 -13.76 18.17
CA TRP A 544 5.56 -12.73 17.80
C TRP A 544 6.10 -12.88 16.38
N VAL A 545 6.31 -14.12 15.92
CA VAL A 545 6.75 -14.40 14.54
C VAL A 545 5.61 -14.17 13.55
N VAL A 546 4.40 -14.65 13.86
CA VAL A 546 3.22 -14.57 12.97
C VAL A 546 2.76 -13.12 12.75
N ILE A 547 2.74 -12.28 13.79
CA ILE A 547 2.32 -10.87 13.70
C ILE A 547 3.18 -10.07 12.69
N ARG A 548 4.42 -10.49 12.45
CA ARG A 548 5.36 -9.84 11.52
C ARG A 548 5.19 -10.29 10.06
N GLY A 549 4.18 -11.11 9.76
CA GLY A 549 3.82 -11.54 8.41
C GLY A 549 4.64 -12.70 7.87
N ILE A 550 4.35 -13.10 6.63
CA ILE A 550 4.91 -14.33 6.03
C ILE A 550 6.43 -14.30 5.90
N HIS A 551 7.04 -13.14 5.66
CA HIS A 551 8.50 -13.02 5.59
C HIS A 551 9.16 -13.47 6.89
N SER A 552 8.58 -13.15 8.04
CA SER A 552 9.06 -13.59 9.35
C SER A 552 8.91 -15.11 9.51
N ILE A 553 7.75 -15.65 9.13
CA ILE A 553 7.47 -17.09 9.19
C ILE A 553 8.47 -17.87 8.33
N VAL A 554 8.65 -17.49 7.06
CA VAL A 554 9.56 -18.22 6.17
C VAL A 554 11.03 -18.05 6.53
N THR A 555 11.44 -16.90 7.09
CA THR A 555 12.82 -16.67 7.57
C THR A 555 13.16 -17.53 8.80
N VAL A 556 12.13 -17.99 9.51
CA VAL A 556 12.29 -18.92 10.63
C VAL A 556 12.25 -20.36 10.11
N THR A 557 11.28 -20.72 9.27
CA THR A 557 11.15 -22.09 8.76
C THR A 557 12.28 -22.47 7.80
N ASP A 558 12.81 -21.55 6.99
CA ASP A 558 13.94 -21.81 6.08
C ASP A 558 15.26 -22.14 6.79
N LYS A 559 15.37 -21.88 8.09
CA LYS A 559 16.48 -22.29 8.96
C LYS A 559 16.15 -23.50 9.81
N ILE A 560 14.98 -23.49 10.46
CA ILE A 560 14.59 -24.56 11.38
C ILE A 560 14.40 -25.88 10.64
N VAL A 561 13.73 -25.87 9.48
CA VAL A 561 13.35 -27.09 8.77
C VAL A 561 14.57 -27.86 8.24
N PRO A 562 15.56 -27.24 7.58
CA PRO A 562 16.78 -27.95 7.22
C PRO A 562 17.57 -28.43 8.44
N LEU A 563 17.67 -27.61 9.49
CA LEU A 563 18.41 -27.95 10.71
C LEU A 563 17.84 -29.21 11.39
N MET A 564 16.53 -29.24 11.65
CA MET A 564 15.88 -30.37 12.30
C MET A 564 15.94 -31.64 11.43
N THR A 565 15.80 -31.49 10.11
CA THR A 565 15.87 -32.61 9.16
C THR A 565 17.27 -33.21 9.09
N MET A 566 18.30 -32.38 8.92
CA MET A 566 19.69 -32.84 8.86
C MET A 566 20.12 -33.47 10.19
N PHE A 567 19.72 -32.87 11.32
CA PHE A 567 20.02 -33.41 12.64
C PHE A 567 19.42 -34.81 12.82
N TYR A 568 18.13 -34.98 12.50
CA TYR A 568 17.46 -36.27 12.63
C TYR A 568 18.05 -37.34 11.71
N ILE A 569 18.33 -36.99 10.45
CA ILE A 569 18.96 -37.90 9.48
C ILE A 569 20.37 -38.30 9.94
N PHE A 570 21.17 -37.35 10.44
CA PHE A 570 22.53 -37.62 10.91
C PHE A 570 22.55 -38.70 12.00
N PHE A 571 21.69 -38.56 13.02
CA PHE A 571 21.62 -39.56 14.10
C PHE A 571 20.99 -40.87 13.66
N SER A 572 20.02 -40.83 12.74
CA SER A 572 19.48 -42.06 12.13
C SER A 572 20.57 -42.83 11.38
N LEU A 573 21.38 -42.15 10.57
CA LEU A 573 22.48 -42.78 9.85
C LEU A 573 23.55 -43.32 10.80
N LEU A 574 23.91 -42.57 11.85
CA LEU A 574 24.86 -43.03 12.87
C LEU A 574 24.35 -44.30 13.57
N PHE A 575 23.07 -44.35 13.93
CA PHE A 575 22.44 -45.53 14.51
C PHE A 575 22.49 -46.74 13.55
N LEU A 576 22.17 -46.51 12.27
CA LEU A 576 22.16 -47.57 11.26
C LEU A 576 23.57 -48.10 10.96
N ILE A 577 24.59 -47.24 10.98
CA ILE A 577 25.99 -47.65 10.87
C ILE A 577 26.40 -48.53 12.05
N MET A 578 25.96 -48.18 13.27
CA MET A 578 26.24 -48.98 14.48
C MET A 578 25.51 -50.32 14.51
N ASN A 579 24.41 -50.46 13.77
CA ASN A 579 23.59 -51.68 13.68
C ASN A 579 23.58 -52.25 12.25
N ALA A 580 24.68 -52.06 11.50
CA ALA A 580 24.77 -52.43 10.09
C ALA A 580 24.58 -53.93 9.85
N ASP A 581 24.89 -54.77 10.84
CA ASP A 581 24.69 -56.23 10.83
C ASP A 581 23.21 -56.63 10.77
N LYS A 582 22.31 -55.79 11.32
CA LYS A 582 20.86 -56.05 11.38
C LYS A 582 20.11 -55.52 10.16
N LEU A 583 20.73 -54.61 9.40
CA LEU A 583 20.10 -53.93 8.27
C LEU A 583 19.61 -54.88 7.16
N PRO A 584 20.36 -55.92 6.73
CA PRO A 584 19.87 -56.86 5.72
C PRO A 584 18.58 -57.56 6.13
N LYS A 585 18.46 -57.94 7.41
CA LYS A 585 17.25 -58.57 7.96
C LYS A 585 16.08 -57.58 7.97
N ALA A 586 16.29 -56.35 8.44
CA ALA A 586 15.24 -55.33 8.45
C ALA A 586 14.70 -55.05 7.03
N ILE A 587 15.59 -54.97 6.03
CA ILE A 587 15.19 -54.81 4.62
C ILE A 587 14.39 -56.02 4.14
N TYR A 588 14.86 -57.24 4.45
CA TYR A 588 14.15 -58.47 4.10
C TYR A 588 12.74 -58.52 4.71
N ASP A 589 12.59 -58.13 5.97
CA ASP A 589 11.31 -58.10 6.69
C ASP A 589 10.34 -57.08 6.08
N ILE A 590 10.83 -55.93 5.57
CA ILE A 590 10.01 -54.94 4.86
C ILE A 590 9.41 -55.54 3.57
N PHE A 591 10.23 -56.16 2.73
CA PHE A 591 9.75 -56.70 1.45
C PHE A 591 8.86 -57.93 1.63
N THR A 592 9.23 -58.84 2.53
CA THR A 592 8.42 -60.04 2.79
C THR A 592 7.12 -59.71 3.50
N GLY A 593 7.16 -58.83 4.50
CA GLY A 593 5.97 -58.39 5.23
C GLY A 593 4.99 -57.60 4.37
N ALA A 594 5.43 -56.95 3.29
CA ALA A 594 4.55 -56.19 2.40
C ALA A 594 3.54 -57.08 1.66
N PHE A 595 3.87 -58.36 1.50
CA PHE A 595 3.07 -59.33 0.75
C PHE A 595 2.72 -60.59 1.57
N SER A 596 3.04 -60.63 2.87
CA SER A 596 2.74 -61.78 3.73
C SER A 596 1.34 -61.69 4.36
N ALA A 597 0.72 -62.83 4.62
CA ALA A 597 -0.58 -62.91 5.30
C ALA A 597 -0.48 -62.79 6.85
N SER A 598 0.72 -62.54 7.40
CA SER A 598 1.03 -62.71 8.82
C SER A 598 1.11 -61.43 9.65
N SER A 599 0.70 -60.27 9.12
CA SER A 599 0.62 -59.03 9.88
C SER A 599 -0.65 -58.98 10.75
N VAL A 600 -0.58 -58.23 11.85
CA VAL A 600 -1.50 -58.28 13.01
C VAL A 600 -2.95 -57.90 12.70
N GLU A 601 -3.20 -57.17 11.62
CA GLU A 601 -4.53 -56.66 11.26
C GLU A 601 -4.78 -56.88 9.75
N GLY A 602 -5.21 -58.08 9.34
CA GLY A 602 -5.65 -58.33 7.95
C GLY A 602 -4.56 -58.67 6.92
N GLY A 603 -3.36 -59.09 7.34
CA GLY A 603 -2.30 -59.56 6.43
C GLY A 603 -1.75 -58.47 5.48
N ALA A 604 -1.35 -58.86 4.26
CA ALA A 604 -0.78 -57.96 3.26
C ALA A 604 -1.68 -56.75 2.95
N VAL A 605 -3.00 -56.94 3.03
CA VAL A 605 -4.00 -55.88 2.82
C VAL A 605 -3.97 -54.86 3.97
N GLY A 606 -3.82 -55.31 5.20
CA GLY A 606 -3.61 -54.44 6.36
C GLY A 606 -2.34 -53.60 6.27
N ALA A 607 -1.24 -54.23 5.88
CA ALA A 607 0.04 -53.54 5.66
C ALA A 607 -0.08 -52.47 4.57
N LEU A 608 -0.79 -52.76 3.48
CA LEU A 608 -1.13 -51.80 2.43
C LEU A 608 -1.94 -50.63 2.97
N ILE A 609 -3.05 -50.91 3.66
CA ILE A 609 -3.96 -49.87 4.18
C ILE A 609 -3.21 -48.94 5.14
N GLN A 610 -2.51 -49.50 6.13
CA GLN A 610 -1.78 -48.71 7.11
C GLN A 610 -0.63 -47.92 6.47
N GLY A 611 0.08 -48.51 5.50
CA GLY A 611 1.13 -47.83 4.75
C GLY A 611 0.62 -46.67 3.90
N VAL A 612 -0.43 -46.88 3.09
CA VAL A 612 -1.01 -45.83 2.24
C VAL A 612 -1.67 -44.75 3.09
N ARG A 613 -2.44 -45.13 4.13
CA ARG A 613 -3.05 -44.19 5.09
C ARG A 613 -1.97 -43.26 5.63
N ARG A 614 -0.89 -43.83 6.15
CA ARG A 614 0.17 -43.04 6.77
C ARG A 614 0.89 -42.13 5.79
N ALA A 615 1.23 -42.61 4.60
CA ALA A 615 1.93 -41.82 3.59
C ALA A 615 1.11 -40.61 3.11
N VAL A 616 -0.19 -40.79 2.88
CA VAL A 616 -1.10 -39.72 2.45
C VAL A 616 -1.19 -38.61 3.51
N PHE A 617 -1.39 -38.98 4.79
CA PHE A 617 -1.47 -37.99 5.87
C PHE A 617 -0.13 -37.34 6.20
N THR A 618 0.99 -38.05 6.00
CA THR A 618 2.33 -37.52 6.30
C THR A 618 2.82 -36.54 5.22
N SER A 619 2.49 -36.79 3.95
CA SER A 619 2.87 -35.92 2.83
C SER A 619 1.86 -34.83 2.51
N GLU A 620 0.66 -34.88 3.11
CA GLU A 620 -0.49 -34.03 2.78
C GLU A 620 -0.84 -34.04 1.26
N SER A 621 -0.46 -35.09 0.53
CA SER A 621 -0.63 -35.14 -0.91
C SER A 621 -2.11 -35.26 -1.28
N GLY A 622 -2.65 -34.27 -2.01
CA GLY A 622 -4.05 -34.23 -2.40
C GLY A 622 -4.98 -33.58 -1.38
N ILE A 623 -4.46 -33.11 -0.24
CA ILE A 623 -5.20 -32.32 0.75
C ILE A 623 -5.26 -30.84 0.31
N GLY A 624 -4.26 -30.36 -0.44
CA GLY A 624 -4.22 -29.01 -1.00
C GLY A 624 -3.66 -27.92 -0.06
N THR A 625 -3.33 -28.23 1.19
CA THR A 625 -2.80 -27.27 2.18
C THR A 625 -1.44 -26.69 1.79
N ALA A 626 -0.50 -27.50 1.32
CA ALA A 626 0.83 -27.03 0.88
C ALA A 626 0.76 -26.02 -0.28
N SER A 627 -0.30 -26.09 -1.11
CA SER A 627 -0.47 -25.14 -2.21
C SER A 627 -0.67 -23.69 -1.71
N LEU A 628 -1.05 -23.48 -0.44
CA LEU A 628 -1.11 -22.15 0.18
C LEU A 628 0.30 -21.56 0.36
N ALA A 629 1.28 -22.36 0.78
CA ALA A 629 2.67 -21.93 0.86
C ALA A 629 3.27 -21.71 -0.53
N HIS A 630 3.10 -22.69 -1.44
CA HIS A 630 3.64 -22.62 -2.80
C HIS A 630 3.08 -21.45 -3.61
N ALA A 631 1.81 -21.08 -3.40
CA ALA A 631 1.22 -19.91 -4.04
C ALA A 631 2.00 -18.62 -3.75
N THR A 632 2.68 -18.49 -2.62
CA THR A 632 3.44 -17.27 -2.26
C THR A 632 4.78 -17.13 -2.97
N ALA A 633 5.23 -18.14 -3.72
CA ALA A 633 6.57 -18.14 -4.28
C ALA A 633 6.74 -17.16 -5.46
N LYS A 634 7.93 -16.58 -5.59
CA LYS A 634 8.31 -15.66 -6.68
C LYS A 634 8.49 -16.40 -8.00
N THR A 635 7.41 -16.51 -8.78
CA THR A 635 7.44 -17.08 -10.13
C THR A 635 6.23 -16.65 -10.97
N ASN A 636 6.44 -16.40 -12.26
CA ASN A 636 5.36 -16.19 -13.24
C ASN A 636 5.01 -17.48 -14.01
N VAL A 637 5.73 -18.57 -13.74
CA VAL A 637 5.55 -19.88 -14.40
C VAL A 637 5.05 -20.88 -13.36
N PRO A 638 3.73 -21.09 -13.21
CA PRO A 638 3.16 -21.91 -12.12
C PRO A 638 3.74 -23.33 -12.02
N LEU A 639 4.12 -23.93 -13.16
CA LEU A 639 4.74 -25.25 -13.22
C LEU A 639 6.03 -25.35 -12.40
N THR A 640 6.76 -24.25 -12.24
CA THR A 640 8.00 -24.24 -11.43
C THR A 640 7.72 -24.60 -9.97
N GLN A 641 6.58 -24.16 -9.40
CA GLN A 641 6.18 -24.60 -8.06
C GLN A 641 5.71 -26.04 -8.03
N GLY A 642 5.03 -26.50 -9.07
CA GLY A 642 4.71 -27.93 -9.22
C GLY A 642 5.96 -28.78 -9.12
N PHE A 643 7.03 -28.43 -9.86
CA PHE A 643 8.28 -29.20 -9.85
C PHE A 643 9.00 -29.15 -8.50
N VAL A 644 8.96 -28.02 -7.80
CA VAL A 644 9.53 -27.90 -6.44
C VAL A 644 8.74 -28.77 -5.46
N ALA A 645 7.40 -28.78 -5.54
CA ALA A 645 6.53 -29.56 -4.67
C ALA A 645 6.73 -31.08 -4.79
N LEU A 646 7.30 -31.57 -5.91
CA LEU A 646 7.69 -32.99 -6.06
C LEU A 646 8.66 -33.44 -4.95
N LEU A 647 9.47 -32.53 -4.40
CA LEU A 647 10.47 -32.84 -3.38
C LEU A 647 9.84 -33.12 -2.01
N GLU A 648 8.63 -32.63 -1.73
CA GLU A 648 8.04 -32.74 -0.39
C GLU A 648 7.75 -34.20 0.01
N PRO A 649 7.00 -35.00 -0.78
CA PRO A 649 6.68 -36.36 -0.37
C PRO A 649 7.92 -37.26 -0.33
N LEU A 650 8.93 -36.97 -1.16
CA LEU A 650 10.21 -37.67 -1.12
C LEU A 650 10.93 -37.43 0.21
N LEU A 651 11.10 -36.17 0.61
CA LEU A 651 11.82 -35.83 1.85
C LEU A 651 11.08 -36.36 3.09
N ALA A 652 9.77 -36.11 3.18
CA ALA A 652 8.99 -36.50 4.35
C ALA A 652 8.75 -38.02 4.42
N THR A 653 8.27 -38.64 3.33
CA THR A 653 7.78 -40.04 3.34
C THR A 653 8.80 -41.06 2.84
N VAL A 654 9.72 -40.69 1.95
CA VAL A 654 10.71 -41.66 1.42
C VAL A 654 12.04 -41.59 2.17
N ILE A 655 12.46 -40.42 2.64
CA ILE A 655 13.75 -40.28 3.34
C ILE A 655 13.55 -40.40 4.85
N ILE A 656 12.77 -39.49 5.46
CA ILE A 656 12.64 -39.44 6.92
C ILE A 656 11.88 -40.64 7.47
N SER A 657 10.77 -41.02 6.84
CA SER A 657 10.03 -42.21 7.30
C SER A 657 10.83 -43.50 7.13
N THR A 658 11.65 -43.62 6.09
CA THR A 658 12.54 -44.78 5.90
C THR A 658 13.61 -44.83 6.97
N ALA A 659 14.29 -43.71 7.24
CA ALA A 659 15.27 -43.62 8.30
C ALA A 659 14.66 -44.04 9.66
N THR A 660 13.47 -43.53 9.97
CA THR A 660 12.73 -43.88 11.19
C THR A 660 12.37 -45.37 11.23
N GLY A 661 11.80 -45.90 10.15
CA GLY A 661 11.39 -47.31 10.11
C GLY A 661 12.56 -48.27 10.24
N LEU A 662 13.69 -47.97 9.59
CA LEU A 662 14.90 -48.78 9.72
C LEU A 662 15.52 -48.70 11.12
N VAL A 663 15.49 -47.54 11.78
CA VAL A 663 15.91 -47.41 13.19
C VAL A 663 15.05 -48.30 14.09
N ILE A 664 13.73 -48.23 13.94
CA ILE A 664 12.79 -49.04 14.74
C ILE A 664 13.02 -50.54 14.50
N LEU A 665 13.04 -50.98 13.24
CA LEU A 665 13.19 -52.40 12.88
C LEU A 665 14.57 -52.96 13.27
N SER A 666 15.61 -52.13 13.31
CA SER A 666 16.98 -52.55 13.68
C SER A 666 17.26 -52.45 15.19
N SER A 667 16.34 -51.89 15.98
CA SER A 667 16.53 -51.66 17.42
C SER A 667 16.12 -52.83 18.33
N ASN A 668 15.36 -53.80 17.83
CA ASN A 668 14.74 -54.88 18.61
C ASN A 668 13.81 -54.43 19.76
N VAL A 669 13.32 -53.18 19.73
CA VAL A 669 12.31 -52.72 20.70
C VAL A 669 10.96 -53.42 20.43
N PRO A 670 10.26 -53.94 21.45
CA PRO A 670 8.94 -54.57 21.27
C PRO A 670 7.94 -53.62 20.62
N LEU A 671 7.30 -54.06 19.53
CA LEU A 671 6.37 -53.25 18.73
C LEU A 671 4.94 -53.20 19.30
N HIS A 672 4.58 -54.10 20.22
CA HIS A 672 3.19 -54.29 20.69
C HIS A 672 2.83 -53.58 22.00
N ASP A 673 3.83 -53.04 22.74
CA ASP A 673 3.62 -52.47 24.09
C ASP A 673 3.66 -50.93 24.14
N VAL A 674 3.79 -50.24 23.01
CA VAL A 674 3.99 -48.78 22.97
C VAL A 674 3.02 -48.12 21.98
N TYR A 675 1.91 -47.56 22.50
CA TYR A 675 0.93 -46.79 21.71
C TYR A 675 1.40 -45.38 21.32
N ASP A 676 2.46 -44.87 21.96
CA ASP A 676 3.05 -43.57 21.64
C ASP A 676 4.25 -43.74 20.69
N GLY A 677 4.05 -43.40 19.42
CA GLY A 677 5.07 -43.55 18.39
C GLY A 677 6.33 -42.70 18.59
N ILE A 678 6.25 -41.58 19.31
CA ILE A 678 7.43 -40.75 19.62
C ILE A 678 8.28 -41.49 20.64
N LEU A 679 7.64 -42.02 21.67
CA LEU A 679 8.32 -42.79 22.72
C LEU A 679 8.92 -44.08 22.15
N LEU A 680 8.25 -44.76 21.23
CA LEU A 680 8.79 -45.94 20.54
C LEU A 680 10.09 -45.59 19.78
N THR A 681 10.08 -44.46 19.06
CA THR A 681 11.27 -44.00 18.34
C THR A 681 12.39 -43.60 19.31
N SER A 682 12.07 -42.91 20.41
CA SER A 682 13.04 -42.55 21.46
C SER A 682 13.73 -43.80 22.02
N ARG A 683 12.94 -44.80 22.41
CA ARG A 683 13.44 -46.08 22.93
C ARG A 683 14.30 -46.81 21.91
N ALA A 684 13.94 -46.77 20.63
CA ALA A 684 14.73 -47.39 19.56
C ALA A 684 16.14 -46.80 19.51
N PHE A 685 16.28 -45.47 19.54
CA PHE A 685 17.59 -44.82 19.60
C PHE A 685 18.33 -45.08 20.93
N GLU A 686 17.62 -45.13 22.06
CA GLU A 686 18.20 -45.38 23.39
C GLU A 686 18.91 -46.73 23.50
N THR A 687 18.57 -47.71 22.63
CA THR A 687 19.28 -49.00 22.55
C THR A 687 20.76 -48.85 22.17
N SER A 688 21.11 -47.82 21.40
CA SER A 688 22.50 -47.51 21.01
C SER A 688 23.05 -46.23 21.67
N PHE A 689 22.16 -45.31 22.04
CA PHE A 689 22.50 -44.01 22.62
C PHE A 689 21.64 -43.73 23.88
N PRO A 690 22.07 -44.18 25.07
CA PRO A 690 21.26 -44.03 26.30
C PRO A 690 20.88 -42.59 26.66
N TRP A 691 21.60 -41.59 26.13
CA TRP A 691 21.37 -40.16 26.35
C TRP A 691 20.51 -39.49 25.26
N PHE A 692 20.04 -40.23 24.26
CA PHE A 692 19.42 -39.65 23.06
C PHE A 692 18.05 -39.00 23.27
N GLY A 693 17.35 -39.34 24.35
CA GLY A 693 16.08 -38.71 24.69
C GLY A 693 16.15 -37.17 24.77
N PHE A 694 17.28 -36.60 25.25
CA PHE A 694 17.45 -35.14 25.32
C PHE A 694 17.60 -34.47 23.93
N PRO A 695 18.52 -34.93 23.04
CA PRO A 695 18.55 -34.51 21.63
C PRO A 695 17.20 -34.63 20.92
N LEU A 696 16.51 -35.75 21.08
CA LEU A 696 15.22 -35.99 20.44
C LEU A 696 14.15 -35.00 20.93
N THR A 697 14.17 -34.64 22.21
CA THR A 697 13.27 -33.62 22.77
C THR A 697 13.45 -32.26 22.09
N ILE A 698 14.69 -31.86 21.79
CA ILE A 698 14.97 -30.61 21.07
C ILE A 698 14.40 -30.68 19.65
N VAL A 699 14.61 -31.80 18.96
CA VAL A 699 14.09 -32.03 17.60
C VAL A 699 12.56 -32.01 17.57
N VAL A 700 11.91 -32.69 18.50
CA VAL A 700 10.45 -32.71 18.68
C VAL A 700 9.92 -31.30 18.92
N PHE A 701 10.59 -30.52 19.78
CA PHE A 701 10.23 -29.13 20.01
C PHE A 701 10.34 -28.27 18.74
N LEU A 702 11.41 -28.41 17.96
CA LEU A 702 11.59 -27.71 16.68
C LEU A 702 10.53 -28.10 15.65
N PHE A 703 10.12 -29.37 15.61
CA PHE A 703 8.99 -29.82 14.80
C PHE A 703 7.70 -29.12 15.22
N ALA A 704 7.35 -29.10 16.50
CA ALA A 704 6.16 -28.43 16.99
C ALA A 704 6.12 -26.94 16.63
N VAL A 705 7.23 -26.22 16.82
CA VAL A 705 7.30 -24.79 16.49
C VAL A 705 7.15 -24.55 14.99
N SER A 706 7.87 -25.31 14.17
CA SER A 706 7.84 -25.13 12.71
C SER A 706 6.46 -25.46 12.12
N THR A 707 5.82 -26.55 12.55
CA THR A 707 4.46 -26.89 12.14
C THR A 707 3.45 -25.84 12.59
N ALA A 708 3.52 -25.38 13.85
CA ALA A 708 2.57 -24.39 14.37
C ALA A 708 2.65 -23.03 13.65
N LEU A 709 3.86 -22.60 13.25
CA LEU A 709 4.05 -21.38 12.45
C LEU A 709 3.33 -21.46 11.09
N THR A 710 3.46 -22.59 10.41
CA THR A 710 2.83 -22.80 9.09
C THR A 710 1.33 -23.02 9.20
N SER A 711 0.86 -23.75 10.21
CA SER A 711 -0.57 -23.89 10.50
C SER A 711 -1.24 -22.56 10.79
N ALA A 712 -0.59 -21.67 11.55
CA ALA A 712 -1.08 -20.31 11.76
C ALA A 712 -1.17 -19.51 10.44
N PHE A 713 -0.20 -19.66 9.56
CA PHE A 713 -0.20 -19.03 8.23
C PHE A 713 -1.34 -19.55 7.33
N TYR A 714 -1.53 -20.87 7.24
CA TYR A 714 -2.61 -21.46 6.46
C TYR A 714 -3.99 -21.01 6.95
N SER A 715 -4.19 -21.00 8.27
CA SER A 715 -5.41 -20.47 8.90
C SER A 715 -5.66 -19.00 8.56
N LEU A 716 -4.62 -18.16 8.60
CA LEU A 716 -4.75 -16.74 8.26
C LEU A 716 -5.21 -16.55 6.82
N LYS A 717 -4.62 -17.27 5.85
CA LYS A 717 -4.99 -17.17 4.43
C LYS A 717 -6.42 -17.66 4.16
N ALA A 718 -6.83 -18.75 4.80
CA ALA A 718 -8.20 -19.23 4.73
C ALA A 718 -9.20 -18.25 5.38
N TRP A 719 -8.81 -17.60 6.48
CA TRP A 719 -9.63 -16.60 7.16
C TRP A 719 -9.85 -15.33 6.34
N VAL A 720 -8.82 -14.85 5.63
CA VAL A 720 -8.93 -13.70 4.72
C VAL A 720 -9.93 -13.98 3.60
N PHE A 721 -9.87 -15.16 2.98
CA PHE A 721 -10.83 -15.56 1.94
C PHE A 721 -12.29 -15.54 2.43
N LEU A 722 -12.53 -15.94 3.69
CA LEU A 722 -13.87 -15.90 4.29
C LEU A 722 -14.42 -14.47 4.51
N LYS A 723 -13.58 -13.44 4.41
CA LYS A 723 -13.91 -12.03 4.68
C LYS A 723 -14.10 -11.13 3.45
N GLU A 724 -14.00 -11.61 2.21
CA GLU A 724 -14.16 -10.80 0.97
C GLU A 724 -15.60 -10.23 0.72
N LYS A 725 -16.47 -10.24 1.73
CA LYS A 725 -17.80 -9.62 1.71
C LYS A 725 -17.89 -8.54 2.77
N THR A 726 -18.48 -7.42 2.40
CA THR A 726 -18.76 -6.31 3.33
C THR A 726 -20.25 -6.05 3.37
N ASP A 727 -20.78 -5.64 4.53
CA ASP A 727 -22.19 -5.30 4.63
C ASP A 727 -22.47 -3.99 3.87
N VAL A 728 -21.55 -3.03 3.96
CA VAL A 728 -21.67 -1.73 3.27
C VAL A 728 -20.36 -1.28 2.63
N LEU A 729 -20.45 -0.94 1.35
CA LEU A 729 -19.37 -0.31 0.58
C LEU A 729 -19.54 1.21 0.58
N VAL A 730 -18.49 1.93 0.96
CA VAL A 730 -18.44 3.40 0.90
C VAL A 730 -17.39 3.82 -0.13
N ILE A 731 -17.78 4.59 -1.14
CA ILE A 731 -16.87 5.10 -2.17
C ILE A 731 -16.52 6.54 -1.84
N GLY A 732 -15.36 6.74 -1.20
CA GLY A 732 -14.83 8.04 -0.81
C GLY A 732 -14.58 8.17 0.70
N SER A 733 -13.42 8.73 1.05
CA SER A 733 -12.97 8.91 2.44
C SER A 733 -12.90 10.38 2.88
N GLY A 734 -13.79 11.23 2.38
CA GLY A 734 -14.00 12.59 2.90
C GLY A 734 -14.86 12.60 4.17
N ILE A 735 -15.20 13.80 4.67
CA ILE A 735 -16.02 13.96 5.90
C ILE A 735 -17.34 13.17 5.88
N ALA A 736 -18.04 13.10 4.75
CA ALA A 736 -19.28 12.34 4.61
C ALA A 736 -19.05 10.82 4.81
N GLY A 737 -18.12 10.24 4.04
CA GLY A 737 -17.86 8.80 4.07
C GLY A 737 -17.31 8.32 5.41
N LEU A 738 -16.37 9.07 6.01
CA LEU A 738 -15.79 8.71 7.30
C LEU A 738 -16.81 8.85 8.45
N SER A 739 -17.60 9.93 8.46
CA SER A 739 -18.63 10.12 9.49
C SER A 739 -19.74 9.08 9.39
N PHE A 740 -20.12 8.69 8.18
CA PHE A 740 -21.05 7.59 7.93
C PHE A 740 -20.49 6.27 8.44
N ALA A 741 -19.26 5.91 8.04
CA ALA A 741 -18.65 4.63 8.37
C ALA A 741 -18.51 4.42 9.89
N LEU A 742 -18.06 5.45 10.62
CA LEU A 742 -17.94 5.41 12.08
C LEU A 742 -19.26 5.12 12.80
N LYS A 743 -20.38 5.61 12.27
CA LYS A 743 -21.72 5.37 12.85
C LYS A 743 -22.20 3.96 12.51
N LEU A 744 -21.97 3.53 11.27
CA LEU A 744 -22.46 2.26 10.75
C LEU A 744 -21.66 1.05 11.27
N ALA A 745 -20.38 1.22 11.59
CA ALA A 745 -19.51 0.15 12.11
C ALA A 745 -20.02 -0.54 13.39
N LYS A 746 -21.00 0.07 14.07
CA LYS A 746 -21.71 -0.51 15.22
C LYS A 746 -22.73 -1.60 14.83
N LEU A 747 -23.12 -1.66 13.55
CA LEU A 747 -24.14 -2.57 13.03
C LEU A 747 -23.56 -3.72 12.20
N GLY A 748 -22.49 -3.45 11.45
CA GLY A 748 -21.84 -4.41 10.56
C GLY A 748 -20.52 -3.90 10.00
N THR A 749 -19.98 -4.66 9.06
CA THR A 749 -18.71 -4.39 8.38
C THR A 749 -18.85 -3.28 7.33
N VAL A 750 -17.84 -2.41 7.25
CA VAL A 750 -17.80 -1.30 6.31
C VAL A 750 -16.47 -1.29 5.58
N THR A 751 -16.50 -1.32 4.26
CA THR A 751 -15.30 -1.15 3.43
C THR A 751 -15.34 0.21 2.76
N ILE A 752 -14.32 1.04 2.99
CA ILE A 752 -14.15 2.36 2.38
C ILE A 752 -13.14 2.24 1.24
N VAL A 753 -13.55 2.52 0.02
CA VAL A 753 -12.66 2.63 -1.14
C VAL A 753 -12.25 4.08 -1.36
N THR A 754 -10.95 4.33 -1.54
CA THR A 754 -10.45 5.68 -1.81
C THR A 754 -9.24 5.68 -2.75
N LYS A 755 -9.24 6.58 -3.72
CA LYS A 755 -8.21 6.62 -4.77
C LYS A 755 -6.91 7.34 -4.41
N LYS A 756 -6.84 7.88 -3.19
CA LYS A 756 -5.72 8.68 -2.66
C LYS A 756 -4.93 7.91 -1.61
N GLU A 757 -3.68 8.34 -1.38
CA GLU A 757 -2.96 8.13 -0.12
C GLU A 757 -3.43 9.17 0.90
N SER A 758 -3.64 8.78 2.16
CA SER A 758 -3.68 9.74 3.28
C SER A 758 -4.71 10.90 3.14
N PHE A 759 -4.41 12.08 3.69
CA PHE A 759 -5.26 13.28 3.85
C PHE A 759 -5.52 14.11 2.57
N ALA A 760 -5.61 13.53 1.37
CA ALA A 760 -5.76 14.32 0.13
C ALA A 760 -7.22 14.46 -0.36
N SER A 761 -8.15 15.11 0.37
CA SER A 761 -9.54 15.33 -0.08
C SER A 761 -9.98 16.81 -0.11
N ASN A 762 -11.12 17.11 -0.73
CA ASN A 762 -11.78 18.43 -0.62
C ASN A 762 -12.01 18.84 0.85
N THR A 763 -12.27 17.86 1.73
CA THR A 763 -12.42 18.12 3.16
C THR A 763 -11.13 18.67 3.74
N ASN A 764 -9.97 18.03 3.53
CA ASN A 764 -8.68 18.47 4.08
C ASN A 764 -8.34 19.93 3.74
N TRP A 765 -8.75 20.40 2.55
CA TRP A 765 -8.42 21.75 2.06
C TRP A 765 -9.45 22.81 2.45
N ALA A 766 -10.50 22.45 3.18
CA ALA A 766 -11.49 23.41 3.68
C ALA A 766 -10.88 24.30 4.77
N GLN A 767 -10.90 25.61 4.55
CA GLN A 767 -10.31 26.61 5.47
C GLN A 767 -11.37 27.22 6.40
N GLY A 768 -12.43 27.78 5.80
CA GLY A 768 -13.41 28.65 6.46
C GLY A 768 -14.04 28.06 7.72
N GLY A 769 -14.83 27.00 7.57
CA GLY A 769 -15.35 26.25 8.70
C GLY A 769 -16.66 25.54 8.43
N ILE A 770 -17.41 25.25 9.49
CA ILE A 770 -18.76 24.67 9.44
C ILE A 770 -19.74 25.72 9.95
N ALA A 771 -20.74 26.07 9.15
CA ALA A 771 -21.82 26.94 9.61
C ALA A 771 -22.76 26.13 10.51
N ALA A 772 -22.97 26.51 11.77
CA ALA A 772 -23.97 25.91 12.66
C ALA A 772 -24.41 26.90 13.74
N VAL A 773 -25.69 26.85 14.14
CA VAL A 773 -26.25 27.72 15.18
C VAL A 773 -25.81 27.23 16.56
N LEU A 774 -24.69 27.75 17.05
CA LEU A 774 -24.04 27.35 18.32
C LEU A 774 -24.09 28.45 19.40
N SER A 775 -24.55 29.65 19.03
CA SER A 775 -24.69 30.79 19.94
C SER A 775 -26.15 31.04 20.27
N GLN A 776 -26.43 31.50 21.49
CA GLN A 776 -27.77 31.94 21.91
C GLN A 776 -28.25 33.19 21.15
N ASN A 777 -27.35 33.92 20.50
CA ASN A 777 -27.65 35.17 19.76
C ASN A 777 -27.98 34.95 18.26
N ASP A 778 -28.08 33.69 17.84
CA ASP A 778 -28.39 33.24 16.48
C ASP A 778 -29.56 32.23 16.51
N SER A 779 -30.19 31.97 15.36
CA SER A 779 -31.33 31.05 15.27
C SER A 779 -31.30 30.22 13.99
N THR A 780 -31.92 29.04 14.03
CA THR A 780 -32.03 28.13 12.88
C THR A 780 -32.84 28.78 11.76
N GLU A 781 -33.87 29.57 12.08
CA GLU A 781 -34.65 30.34 11.11
C GLU A 781 -33.78 31.37 10.38
N SER A 782 -32.88 32.05 11.09
CA SER A 782 -31.94 33.00 10.49
C SER A 782 -30.96 32.30 9.55
N HIS A 783 -30.44 31.13 9.92
CA HIS A 783 -29.55 30.35 9.05
C HIS A 783 -30.30 29.78 7.84
N ALA A 784 -31.54 29.32 8.01
CA ALA A 784 -32.39 28.86 6.92
C ALA A 784 -32.65 29.98 5.92
N LYS A 785 -33.00 31.18 6.40
CA LYS A 785 -33.24 32.36 5.55
C LYS A 785 -32.01 32.72 4.71
N ASP A 786 -30.83 32.75 5.33
CA ASP A 786 -29.57 33.02 4.61
C ASP A 786 -29.30 31.97 3.53
N THR A 787 -29.56 30.69 3.85
CA THR A 787 -29.36 29.57 2.91
C THR A 787 -30.35 29.63 1.74
N LEU A 788 -31.63 29.87 2.00
CA LEU A 788 -32.69 30.02 0.99
C LEU A 788 -32.42 31.21 0.06
N SER A 789 -31.98 32.32 0.63
CA SER A 789 -31.59 33.52 -0.12
C SER A 789 -30.40 33.24 -1.05
N ALA A 790 -29.36 32.59 -0.52
CA ALA A 790 -28.17 32.24 -1.29
C ALA A 790 -28.50 31.34 -2.49
N GLY A 791 -29.35 30.31 -2.32
CA GLY A 791 -29.67 29.35 -3.38
C GLY A 791 -30.63 29.85 -4.47
N ALA A 792 -30.97 31.14 -4.48
CA ALA A 792 -31.68 31.84 -5.54
C ALA A 792 -33.02 31.20 -5.98
N GLY A 793 -33.77 30.67 -5.02
CA GLY A 793 -35.12 30.14 -5.21
C GLY A 793 -35.21 28.65 -5.54
N LEU A 794 -34.08 27.96 -5.74
CA LEU A 794 -34.06 26.51 -6.03
C LEU A 794 -33.72 25.64 -4.81
N CYS A 795 -33.51 26.24 -3.64
CA CYS A 795 -33.41 25.45 -2.41
C CYS A 795 -34.73 24.74 -2.11
N LYS A 796 -34.67 23.51 -1.62
CA LYS A 796 -35.82 22.79 -1.07
C LYS A 796 -36.01 23.20 0.40
N PRO A 797 -37.06 23.95 0.79
CA PRO A 797 -37.12 24.54 2.13
C PRO A 797 -37.09 23.52 3.26
N HIS A 798 -37.78 22.39 3.10
CA HIS A 798 -37.77 21.31 4.10
C HIS A 798 -36.38 20.67 4.27
N ILE A 799 -35.57 20.60 3.20
CA ILE A 799 -34.20 20.08 3.26
C ILE A 799 -33.27 21.07 3.96
N VAL A 800 -33.44 22.38 3.69
CA VAL A 800 -32.71 23.45 4.38
C VAL A 800 -33.04 23.44 5.88
N GLN A 801 -34.30 23.21 6.25
CA GLN A 801 -34.71 23.11 7.65
C GLN A 801 -33.99 21.95 8.36
N ILE A 802 -33.97 20.76 7.75
CA ILE A 802 -33.22 19.60 8.25
C ILE A 802 -31.74 19.94 8.45
N LEU A 803 -31.11 20.61 7.47
CA LEU A 803 -29.71 21.00 7.54
C LEU A 803 -29.43 21.86 8.79
N VAL A 804 -30.21 22.93 9.00
CA VAL A 804 -29.94 23.90 10.08
C VAL A 804 -30.33 23.39 11.46
N GLU A 805 -31.38 22.57 11.57
CA GLU A 805 -31.83 21.99 12.84
C GLU A 805 -30.89 20.90 13.35
N GLU A 806 -30.44 20.01 12.46
CA GLU A 806 -29.57 18.91 12.83
C GLU A 806 -28.09 19.32 12.95
N GLY A 807 -27.72 20.44 12.33
CA GLY A 807 -26.36 20.93 12.24
C GLY A 807 -25.59 21.07 13.56
N PRO A 808 -26.14 21.74 14.60
CA PRO A 808 -25.49 21.89 15.89
C PRO A 808 -25.10 20.54 16.55
N SER A 809 -25.96 19.54 16.42
CA SER A 809 -25.70 18.19 16.95
C SER A 809 -24.55 17.51 16.20
N ARG A 810 -24.44 17.72 14.88
CA ARG A 810 -23.33 17.19 14.07
C ARG A 810 -21.98 17.82 14.43
N VAL A 811 -21.96 19.12 14.72
CA VAL A 811 -20.74 19.78 15.21
C VAL A 811 -20.33 19.24 16.58
N LYS A 812 -21.30 19.01 17.48
CA LYS A 812 -21.02 18.41 18.79
C LYS A 812 -20.39 17.02 18.66
N GLU A 813 -20.90 16.19 17.75
CA GLU A 813 -20.32 14.87 17.48
C GLU A 813 -18.84 14.95 17.03
N LEU A 814 -18.47 15.96 16.23
CA LEU A 814 -17.07 16.17 15.86
C LEU A 814 -16.20 16.54 17.07
N ILE A 815 -16.72 17.39 17.97
CA ILE A 815 -16.04 17.74 19.23
C ILE A 815 -15.83 16.48 20.07
N ASP A 816 -16.85 15.62 20.20
CA ASP A 816 -16.79 14.37 20.95
C ASP A 816 -15.78 13.37 20.34
N LEU A 817 -15.61 13.40 19.01
CA LEU A 817 -14.59 12.61 18.29
C LEU A 817 -13.16 13.19 18.40
N GLY A 818 -13.00 14.34 19.06
CA GLY A 818 -11.72 14.96 19.35
C GLY A 818 -11.27 16.04 18.37
N VAL A 819 -12.19 16.63 17.58
CA VAL A 819 -11.89 17.80 16.75
C VAL A 819 -11.68 19.03 17.65
N ALA A 820 -10.49 19.61 17.58
CA ALA A 820 -10.11 20.78 18.37
C ALA A 820 -10.45 22.09 17.62
N PHE A 821 -11.69 22.57 17.77
CA PHE A 821 -12.08 23.89 17.26
C PHE A 821 -11.48 25.02 18.11
N THR A 822 -11.22 26.17 17.47
CA THR A 822 -10.66 27.36 18.11
C THR A 822 -11.63 27.90 19.16
N LYS A 823 -11.09 28.27 20.33
CA LYS A 823 -11.84 28.84 21.43
C LYS A 823 -11.29 30.21 21.81
N LYS A 824 -12.20 31.14 22.13
CA LYS A 824 -11.90 32.45 22.69
C LYS A 824 -12.65 32.59 24.02
N ASP A 825 -11.92 32.94 25.08
CA ASP A 825 -12.45 33.08 26.44
C ASP A 825 -13.22 31.82 26.92
N GLY A 826 -12.75 30.64 26.54
CA GLY A 826 -13.34 29.34 26.88
C GLY A 826 -14.57 28.93 26.05
N GLN A 827 -15.09 29.81 25.19
CA GLN A 827 -16.20 29.54 24.27
C GLN A 827 -15.69 29.28 22.84
N LEU A 828 -16.49 28.63 22.00
CA LEU A 828 -16.13 28.44 20.58
C LEU A 828 -16.03 29.80 19.88
N ASP A 829 -14.94 30.02 19.15
CA ASP A 829 -14.81 31.22 18.32
C ASP A 829 -15.63 31.04 17.03
N LEU A 830 -16.53 31.99 16.76
CA LEU A 830 -17.48 31.91 15.64
C LEU A 830 -17.21 33.03 14.64
N GLY A 831 -16.85 32.64 13.42
CA GLY A 831 -16.64 33.53 12.28
C GLY A 831 -17.94 33.86 11.54
N ILE A 832 -17.81 34.77 10.56
CA ILE A 832 -18.86 35.12 9.60
C ILE A 832 -18.26 35.09 8.20
N GLU A 833 -18.98 34.48 7.25
CA GLU A 833 -18.58 34.40 5.84
C GLU A 833 -19.65 35.03 4.93
N GLY A 834 -19.33 35.16 3.64
CA GLY A 834 -20.22 35.76 2.65
C GLY A 834 -21.61 35.11 2.62
N GLY A 835 -22.65 35.94 2.74
CA GLY A 835 -24.05 35.53 2.71
C GLY A 835 -24.68 35.26 4.09
N HIS A 836 -23.89 35.19 5.16
CA HIS A 836 -24.41 35.03 6.52
C HIS A 836 -24.82 36.37 7.14
N SER A 837 -25.90 36.36 7.91
CA SER A 837 -26.37 37.51 8.70
C SER A 837 -25.89 37.49 10.16
N LYS A 838 -25.33 36.37 10.64
CA LYS A 838 -24.80 36.18 12.02
C LYS A 838 -23.47 35.43 12.02
N LYS A 839 -22.74 35.53 13.14
CA LYS A 839 -21.52 34.76 13.41
C LYS A 839 -21.89 33.33 13.81
N ARG A 840 -21.65 32.36 12.93
CA ARG A 840 -22.03 30.95 13.13
C ARG A 840 -21.05 29.94 12.53
N VAL A 841 -19.93 30.41 11.99
CA VAL A 841 -18.95 29.54 11.35
C VAL A 841 -17.93 29.09 12.40
N VAL A 842 -18.07 27.86 12.87
CA VAL A 842 -17.09 27.24 13.77
C VAL A 842 -15.88 26.77 12.96
N HIS A 843 -14.69 27.02 13.46
CA HIS A 843 -13.44 26.82 12.72
C HIS A 843 -12.30 26.35 13.63
N ALA A 844 -11.25 25.81 13.03
CA ALA A 844 -9.98 25.51 13.68
C ALA A 844 -8.89 26.30 12.95
N ASP A 845 -8.70 27.53 13.39
CA ASP A 845 -7.92 28.58 12.73
C ASP A 845 -8.28 28.64 11.23
N ASP A 846 -7.32 28.48 10.32
CA ASP A 846 -7.57 28.43 8.87
C ASP A 846 -7.38 27.03 8.26
N VAL A 847 -7.39 25.98 9.10
CA VAL A 847 -7.15 24.59 8.71
C VAL A 847 -8.28 23.66 9.18
N THR A 848 -9.50 24.19 9.31
CA THR A 848 -10.66 23.47 9.85
C THR A 848 -10.86 22.09 9.25
N GLY A 849 -10.81 21.98 7.93
CA GLY A 849 -10.99 20.75 7.18
C GLY A 849 -9.96 19.67 7.50
N LYS A 850 -8.68 20.08 7.63
CA LYS A 850 -7.58 19.20 7.99
C LYS A 850 -7.77 18.58 9.38
N VAL A 851 -8.08 19.41 10.38
CA VAL A 851 -8.26 18.94 11.77
C VAL A 851 -9.44 17.96 11.86
N ILE A 852 -10.52 18.21 11.10
CA ILE A 852 -11.67 17.31 11.04
C ILE A 852 -11.29 15.97 10.40
N GLU A 853 -10.65 15.99 9.23
CA GLU A 853 -10.30 14.76 8.52
C GLU A 853 -9.28 13.92 9.30
N GLU A 854 -8.33 14.57 9.98
CA GLU A 854 -7.38 13.94 10.90
C GLU A 854 -8.07 13.20 12.06
N ALA A 855 -9.03 13.85 12.72
CA ALA A 855 -9.76 13.23 13.81
C ALA A 855 -10.62 12.05 13.32
N LEU A 856 -11.31 12.20 12.19
CA LEU A 856 -12.15 11.15 11.63
C LEU A 856 -11.34 9.93 11.18
N LEU A 857 -10.23 10.12 10.46
CA LEU A 857 -9.35 9.03 10.05
C LEU A 857 -8.72 8.32 11.24
N LYS A 858 -8.30 9.07 12.27
CA LYS A 858 -7.76 8.50 13.51
C LYS A 858 -8.77 7.58 14.20
N ASN A 859 -10.03 7.97 14.27
CA ASN A 859 -11.07 7.14 14.86
C ASN A 859 -11.42 5.95 13.96
N THR A 860 -11.50 6.17 12.64
CA THR A 860 -11.85 5.12 11.67
C THR A 860 -10.81 4.00 11.65
N ARG A 861 -9.51 4.34 11.69
CA ARG A 861 -8.42 3.35 11.73
C ARG A 861 -8.35 2.55 13.03
N LYS A 862 -9.05 2.98 14.09
CA LYS A 862 -9.14 2.25 15.36
C LYS A 862 -10.32 1.29 15.42
N GLU A 863 -11.27 1.42 14.50
CA GLU A 863 -12.52 0.66 14.51
C GLU A 863 -12.34 -0.66 13.74
N PRO A 864 -12.38 -1.84 14.39
CA PRO A 864 -12.10 -3.12 13.75
C PRO A 864 -13.11 -3.53 12.66
N ASN A 865 -14.31 -2.95 12.66
CA ASN A 865 -15.34 -3.23 11.66
C ASN A 865 -15.21 -2.35 10.41
N ILE A 866 -14.22 -1.45 10.35
CA ILE A 866 -13.98 -0.60 9.18
C ILE A 866 -12.65 -0.96 8.52
N GLU A 867 -12.71 -1.23 7.22
CA GLU A 867 -11.55 -1.41 6.36
C GLU A 867 -11.42 -0.21 5.40
N ILE A 868 -10.21 0.32 5.23
CA ILE A 868 -9.95 1.40 4.25
C ILE A 868 -8.99 0.86 3.20
N LEU A 869 -9.48 0.80 1.96
CA LEU A 869 -8.72 0.43 0.77
C LEU A 869 -8.23 1.72 0.09
N GLU A 870 -7.02 2.16 0.46
CA GLU A 870 -6.31 3.28 -0.19
C GLU A 870 -5.81 2.86 -1.58
N HIS A 871 -5.61 3.81 -2.51
CA HIS A 871 -5.23 3.54 -3.91
C HIS A 871 -6.22 2.73 -4.75
N HIS A 872 -7.47 2.68 -4.35
CA HIS A 872 -8.51 1.95 -5.06
C HIS A 872 -9.45 2.93 -5.77
N ILE A 873 -9.60 2.79 -7.09
CA ILE A 873 -10.50 3.61 -7.92
C ILE A 873 -11.75 2.80 -8.24
N ALA A 874 -12.91 3.30 -7.85
CA ALA A 874 -14.17 2.73 -8.33
C ALA A 874 -14.35 3.03 -9.83
N ILE A 875 -14.58 1.97 -10.61
CA ILE A 875 -14.71 2.00 -12.07
C ILE A 875 -16.18 2.16 -12.46
N GLU A 876 -17.02 1.27 -11.92
CA GLU A 876 -18.44 1.17 -12.25
C GLU A 876 -19.23 0.52 -11.11
N LEU A 877 -20.49 0.91 -10.95
CA LEU A 877 -21.41 0.25 -10.01
C LEU A 877 -21.91 -1.08 -10.59
N ILE A 878 -22.06 -2.08 -9.73
CA ILE A 878 -22.61 -3.39 -10.12
C ILE A 878 -24.12 -3.33 -9.98
N THR A 879 -24.85 -3.38 -11.09
CA THR A 879 -26.32 -3.26 -11.17
C THR A 879 -26.84 -4.09 -12.36
N GLU A 880 -28.15 -4.38 -12.41
CA GLU A 880 -28.73 -5.31 -13.39
C GLU A 880 -28.64 -4.83 -14.85
N HIS A 881 -28.49 -3.52 -15.09
CA HIS A 881 -28.41 -2.96 -16.45
C HIS A 881 -27.28 -3.55 -17.29
N GLN A 882 -26.23 -4.07 -16.65
CA GLN A 882 -25.10 -4.71 -17.30
C GLN A 882 -25.48 -6.03 -18.00
N LYS A 883 -26.59 -6.69 -17.61
CA LYS A 883 -27.03 -7.98 -18.18
C LYS A 883 -28.00 -7.87 -19.35
N LYS A 884 -28.26 -6.67 -19.89
CA LYS A 884 -29.23 -6.43 -20.99
C LYS A 884 -30.66 -6.95 -20.72
N LYS A 885 -31.03 -7.27 -19.47
CA LYS A 885 -32.41 -7.58 -19.07
C LYS A 885 -33.04 -6.30 -18.52
N GLN A 886 -34.08 -5.81 -19.19
CA GLN A 886 -34.85 -4.65 -18.75
C GLN A 886 -35.76 -5.05 -17.58
N GLU A 887 -35.28 -4.86 -16.35
CA GLU A 887 -36.15 -4.90 -15.17
C GLU A 887 -36.66 -3.50 -14.82
N LYS A 888 -37.90 -3.42 -14.31
CA LYS A 888 -38.55 -2.14 -13.94
C LYS A 888 -37.89 -1.44 -12.75
N THR A 889 -37.08 -2.15 -11.96
CA THR A 889 -36.41 -1.64 -10.76
C THR A 889 -34.97 -2.13 -10.73
N SER A 890 -33.99 -1.22 -10.65
CA SER A 890 -32.57 -1.60 -10.55
C SER A 890 -32.08 -1.53 -9.10
N THR A 891 -31.23 -2.48 -8.72
CA THR A 891 -30.55 -2.62 -7.42
C THR A 891 -29.04 -2.55 -7.62
N CYS A 892 -28.35 -1.87 -6.69
CA CYS A 892 -26.89 -1.87 -6.61
C CYS A 892 -26.40 -2.99 -5.70
N PHE A 893 -25.41 -3.75 -6.19
CA PHE A 893 -24.80 -4.89 -5.50
C PHE A 893 -23.33 -4.64 -5.11
N GLY A 894 -22.81 -3.43 -5.31
CA GLY A 894 -21.41 -3.08 -5.05
C GLY A 894 -20.77 -2.32 -6.21
N ALA A 895 -19.46 -2.48 -6.39
CA ALA A 895 -18.72 -1.83 -7.46
C ALA A 895 -17.52 -2.65 -7.94
N TYR A 896 -17.15 -2.45 -9.21
CA TYR A 896 -15.84 -2.86 -9.73
C TYR A 896 -14.80 -1.81 -9.38
N ILE A 897 -13.68 -2.25 -8.82
CA ILE A 897 -12.64 -1.40 -8.26
C ILE A 897 -11.31 -1.74 -8.92
N LEU A 898 -10.62 -0.74 -9.46
CA LEU A 898 -9.23 -0.83 -9.89
C LEU A 898 -8.32 -0.63 -8.68
N ASP A 899 -7.56 -1.65 -8.33
CA ASP A 899 -6.39 -1.52 -7.46
C ASP A 899 -5.23 -0.96 -8.29
N LYS A 900 -4.84 0.30 -8.01
CA LYS A 900 -3.75 0.97 -8.74
C LYS A 900 -2.39 0.33 -8.50
N GLN A 901 -2.19 -0.33 -7.35
CA GLN A 901 -0.91 -0.92 -6.97
C GLN A 901 -0.75 -2.30 -7.59
N ALA A 902 -1.77 -3.15 -7.51
CA ALA A 902 -1.75 -4.48 -8.14
C ALA A 902 -2.03 -4.44 -9.65
N ASN A 903 -2.59 -3.32 -10.16
CA ASN A 903 -3.11 -3.19 -11.52
C ASN A 903 -4.14 -4.28 -11.86
N GLN A 904 -5.03 -4.55 -10.90
CA GLN A 904 -6.08 -5.56 -10.99
C GLN A 904 -7.44 -4.97 -10.70
N ILE A 905 -8.48 -5.56 -11.30
CA ILE A 905 -9.86 -5.17 -11.09
C ILE A 905 -10.52 -6.22 -10.20
N ILE A 906 -11.02 -5.76 -9.05
CA ILE A 906 -11.75 -6.58 -8.09
C ILE A 906 -13.22 -6.17 -8.08
N ALA A 907 -14.11 -7.11 -7.75
CA ALA A 907 -15.50 -6.81 -7.48
C ALA A 907 -15.73 -6.83 -5.96
N ILE A 908 -16.11 -5.69 -5.38
CA ILE A 908 -16.51 -5.64 -3.97
C ILE A 908 -18.04 -5.71 -3.92
N ILE A 909 -18.56 -6.79 -3.35
CA ILE A 909 -19.99 -7.04 -3.24
C ILE A 909 -20.49 -6.56 -1.86
N ALA A 910 -21.56 -5.76 -1.86
CA ALA A 910 -22.11 -5.17 -0.64
C ALA A 910 -23.64 -5.03 -0.68
N ASN A 911 -24.28 -5.08 0.49
CA ASN A 911 -25.74 -4.94 0.61
C ASN A 911 -26.18 -3.53 0.26
N LYS A 912 -25.45 -2.55 0.78
CA LYS A 912 -25.68 -1.13 0.52
C LYS A 912 -24.38 -0.53 -0.01
N THR A 913 -24.51 0.37 -0.98
CA THR A 913 -23.39 1.15 -1.50
C THR A 913 -23.66 2.64 -1.29
N VAL A 914 -22.70 3.36 -0.72
CA VAL A 914 -22.79 4.79 -0.44
C VAL A 914 -21.74 5.55 -1.25
N LEU A 915 -22.18 6.43 -2.13
CA LEU A 915 -21.33 7.38 -2.84
C LEU A 915 -21.01 8.57 -1.95
N ALA A 916 -19.72 8.78 -1.68
CA ALA A 916 -19.18 9.91 -0.92
C ALA A 916 -17.90 10.46 -1.58
N SER A 917 -17.86 10.43 -2.93
CA SER A 917 -16.64 10.63 -3.73
C SER A 917 -16.19 12.09 -3.87
N GLY A 918 -16.97 13.05 -3.36
CA GLY A 918 -16.71 14.48 -3.55
C GLY A 918 -17.13 15.01 -4.94
N GLY A 919 -16.72 16.24 -5.24
CA GLY A 919 -17.08 16.95 -6.47
C GLY A 919 -16.17 16.70 -7.67
N ALA A 920 -16.29 17.59 -8.67
CA ALA A 920 -15.71 17.41 -10.00
C ALA A 920 -14.93 18.65 -10.51
N GLY A 921 -14.28 19.40 -9.63
CA GLY A 921 -13.56 20.64 -9.98
C GLY A 921 -12.52 20.49 -11.08
N GLN A 922 -11.88 19.31 -11.18
CA GLN A 922 -10.86 19.00 -12.19
C GLN A 922 -11.39 18.96 -13.62
N VAL A 923 -12.70 19.11 -13.84
CA VAL A 923 -13.26 19.31 -15.18
C VAL A 923 -12.91 20.69 -15.75
N TYR A 924 -12.49 21.63 -14.89
CA TYR A 924 -11.96 22.94 -15.28
C TYR A 924 -10.45 22.99 -15.04
N LEU A 925 -9.71 23.59 -15.98
CA LEU A 925 -8.31 24.00 -15.90
C LEU A 925 -7.94 24.72 -14.60
N HIS A 926 -8.75 25.71 -14.19
CA HIS A 926 -8.56 26.42 -12.93
C HIS A 926 -9.60 25.96 -11.91
N THR A 927 -9.13 25.31 -10.85
CA THR A 927 -9.96 24.84 -9.74
C THR A 927 -9.22 25.00 -8.42
N THR A 928 -9.94 25.13 -7.31
CA THR A 928 -9.36 25.07 -5.97
C THR A 928 -9.41 23.66 -5.38
N ASN A 929 -9.97 22.69 -6.10
CA ASN A 929 -10.09 21.30 -5.65
C ASN A 929 -8.77 20.55 -5.91
N PRO A 930 -8.43 19.51 -5.12
CA PRO A 930 -7.26 18.68 -5.38
C PRO A 930 -7.43 17.88 -6.68
N GLU A 931 -6.33 17.30 -7.17
CA GLU A 931 -6.29 16.56 -8.43
C GLU A 931 -7.23 15.34 -8.48
N ILE A 932 -7.65 14.86 -7.30
CA ILE A 932 -8.56 13.72 -7.19
C ILE A 932 -10.05 14.08 -7.41
N ALA A 933 -10.42 15.36 -7.48
CA ALA A 933 -11.81 15.80 -7.59
C ALA A 933 -12.33 15.72 -9.05
N THR A 934 -12.50 14.49 -9.56
CA THR A 934 -12.85 14.20 -10.97
C THR A 934 -14.31 13.77 -11.17
N GLY A 935 -15.16 13.81 -10.13
CA GLY A 935 -16.58 13.52 -10.24
C GLY A 935 -16.94 12.04 -10.46
N ASP A 936 -16.09 11.12 -10.05
CA ASP A 936 -16.22 9.69 -10.36
C ASP A 936 -17.58 9.09 -9.95
N GLY A 937 -18.06 9.42 -8.73
CA GLY A 937 -19.35 8.94 -8.23
C GLY A 937 -20.55 9.43 -9.04
N VAL A 938 -20.57 10.69 -9.47
CA VAL A 938 -21.63 11.23 -10.34
C VAL A 938 -21.60 10.53 -11.70
N ALA A 939 -20.41 10.31 -12.27
CA ALA A 939 -20.26 9.67 -13.57
C ALA A 939 -20.73 8.20 -13.56
N MET A 940 -20.35 7.42 -12.53
CA MET A 940 -20.82 6.04 -12.36
C MET A 940 -22.34 5.98 -12.11
N ALA A 941 -22.87 6.85 -11.25
CA ALA A 941 -24.29 6.93 -10.97
C ALA A 941 -25.09 7.20 -12.27
N TYR A 942 -24.67 8.18 -13.06
CA TYR A 942 -25.31 8.48 -14.34
C TYR A 942 -25.28 7.27 -15.29
N ARG A 943 -24.13 6.61 -15.45
CA ARG A 943 -23.99 5.42 -16.31
C ARG A 943 -24.89 4.27 -15.87
N SER A 944 -25.14 4.15 -14.57
CA SER A 944 -26.04 3.17 -13.99
C SER A 944 -27.53 3.54 -14.09
N GLY A 945 -27.88 4.70 -14.67
CA GLY A 945 -29.26 5.15 -14.82
C GLY A 945 -29.80 5.93 -13.62
N VAL A 946 -28.94 6.41 -12.72
CA VAL A 946 -29.35 7.32 -11.64
C VAL A 946 -29.70 8.69 -12.21
N VAL A 947 -30.70 9.33 -11.60
CA VAL A 947 -31.09 10.70 -11.92
C VAL A 947 -30.05 11.70 -11.42
N ILE A 948 -29.55 12.57 -12.29
CA ILE A 948 -28.57 13.62 -11.96
C ILE A 948 -29.24 14.99 -12.08
N ASN A 949 -29.05 15.84 -11.07
CA ASN A 949 -29.64 17.18 -11.03
C ASN A 949 -28.59 18.30 -11.06
N ASN A 950 -28.97 19.43 -11.66
CA ASN A 950 -28.40 20.75 -11.39
C ASN A 950 -26.89 20.91 -11.69
N MET A 951 -26.33 20.09 -12.59
CA MET A 951 -24.89 20.10 -12.90
C MET A 951 -24.38 21.42 -13.51
N GLU A 952 -25.25 22.28 -14.02
CA GLU A 952 -24.90 23.62 -14.51
C GLU A 952 -24.45 24.59 -13.40
N PHE A 953 -24.84 24.36 -12.14
CA PHE A 953 -24.56 25.27 -11.03
C PHE A 953 -23.21 24.96 -10.37
N VAL A 954 -22.15 25.46 -11.00
CA VAL A 954 -20.77 25.34 -10.52
C VAL A 954 -20.33 26.64 -9.89
N GLN A 955 -19.90 26.59 -8.64
CA GLN A 955 -19.44 27.77 -7.90
C GLN A 955 -18.00 28.08 -8.27
N PHE A 956 -17.72 29.32 -8.68
CA PHE A 956 -16.37 29.80 -8.94
C PHE A 956 -15.94 30.78 -7.85
N HIS A 957 -14.76 30.57 -7.27
CA HIS A 957 -14.14 31.57 -6.41
C HIS A 957 -13.44 32.62 -7.28
N PRO A 958 -13.60 33.94 -7.01
CA PRO A 958 -13.08 34.99 -7.90
C PRO A 958 -11.56 35.08 -7.93
N THR A 959 -10.89 34.72 -6.83
CA THR A 959 -9.44 34.90 -6.67
C THR A 959 -8.74 33.60 -6.27
N SER A 960 -8.11 32.93 -7.23
CA SER A 960 -7.14 31.85 -7.03
C SER A 960 -5.80 32.27 -7.63
N LEU A 961 -4.69 31.90 -6.99
CA LEU A 961 -3.35 32.27 -7.44
C LEU A 961 -3.08 31.67 -8.83
N TYR A 962 -2.77 32.53 -9.80
CA TYR A 962 -2.35 32.10 -11.12
C TYR A 962 -0.83 31.96 -11.15
N HIS A 963 -0.34 30.73 -11.02
CA HIS A 963 1.09 30.41 -11.10
C HIS A 963 1.27 28.94 -11.54
N PRO A 964 2.23 28.60 -12.43
CA PRO A 964 2.45 27.23 -12.93
C PRO A 964 2.59 26.18 -11.82
N ASP A 965 3.36 26.51 -10.78
CA ASP A 965 3.63 25.62 -9.63
C ASP A 965 2.67 25.81 -8.44
N ALA A 966 1.74 26.76 -8.50
CA ALA A 966 0.78 27.01 -7.43
C ALA A 966 -0.62 26.55 -7.81
N LYS A 967 -0.71 25.33 -8.37
CA LYS A 967 -1.99 24.72 -8.74
C LYS A 967 -2.93 24.73 -7.55
N ASN A 968 -4.14 25.25 -7.78
CA ASN A 968 -5.28 25.18 -6.86
C ASN A 968 -5.18 25.99 -5.56
N PHE A 969 -4.26 26.96 -5.44
CA PHE A 969 -4.16 27.78 -4.23
C PHE A 969 -5.20 28.93 -4.23
N LEU A 970 -6.01 28.95 -3.17
CA LEU A 970 -7.03 29.97 -2.94
C LEU A 970 -6.39 31.25 -2.36
N ILE A 971 -6.69 32.41 -2.95
CA ILE A 971 -6.39 33.71 -2.33
C ILE A 971 -7.67 34.20 -1.66
N SER A 972 -7.69 34.20 -0.32
CA SER A 972 -8.89 34.48 0.47
C SER A 972 -9.52 35.82 0.13
N GLU A 973 -10.85 35.84 0.05
CA GLU A 973 -11.65 37.05 -0.10
C GLU A 973 -11.42 38.06 1.03
N ALA A 974 -11.03 37.59 2.22
CA ALA A 974 -10.69 38.45 3.34
C ALA A 974 -9.58 39.46 2.98
N LEU A 975 -8.71 39.14 2.01
CA LEU A 975 -7.69 40.07 1.52
C LEU A 975 -8.30 41.27 0.74
N ARG A 976 -9.35 41.04 -0.06
CA ARG A 976 -10.15 42.13 -0.68
C ARG A 976 -10.84 42.95 0.39
N GLY A 977 -11.45 42.28 1.39
CA GLY A 977 -12.05 42.91 2.57
C GLY A 977 -11.08 43.77 3.38
N PHE A 978 -9.80 43.41 3.39
CA PHE A 978 -8.73 44.14 4.05
C PHE A 978 -8.25 45.37 3.26
N GLY A 979 -8.74 45.57 2.03
CA GLY A 979 -8.46 46.75 1.19
C GLY A 979 -7.71 46.45 -0.11
N ALA A 980 -7.49 45.18 -0.46
CA ALA A 980 -6.83 44.84 -1.71
C ALA A 980 -7.74 45.10 -2.93
N VAL A 981 -7.16 45.60 -4.02
CA VAL A 981 -7.89 46.09 -5.20
C VAL A 981 -7.58 45.25 -6.44
N LEU A 982 -8.60 44.85 -7.19
CA LEU A 982 -8.43 44.13 -8.46
C LEU A 982 -8.00 45.08 -9.59
N ARG A 983 -6.97 44.67 -10.33
CA ARG A 983 -6.36 45.45 -11.42
C ARG A 983 -6.18 44.63 -12.69
N LEU A 984 -6.28 45.27 -13.84
CA LEU A 984 -5.86 44.71 -15.12
C LEU A 984 -4.32 44.68 -15.22
N LYS A 985 -3.77 43.99 -16.23
CA LYS A 985 -2.31 43.97 -16.46
C LYS A 985 -1.71 45.36 -16.70
N ASN A 986 -2.48 46.30 -17.23
CA ASN A 986 -2.06 47.70 -17.41
C ASN A 986 -2.08 48.52 -16.08
N GLY A 987 -2.45 47.91 -14.95
CA GLY A 987 -2.51 48.53 -13.63
C GLY A 987 -3.84 49.23 -13.30
N GLU A 988 -4.79 49.32 -14.23
CA GLU A 988 -6.08 49.99 -13.99
C GLU A 988 -7.00 49.16 -13.06
N SER A 989 -7.62 49.82 -12.08
CA SER A 989 -8.74 49.23 -11.33
C SER A 989 -10.01 49.27 -12.17
N PHE A 990 -10.57 48.10 -12.47
CA PHE A 990 -11.69 47.94 -13.40
C PHE A 990 -13.05 47.70 -12.72
N MET A 991 -13.07 47.27 -11.45
CA MET A 991 -14.32 46.86 -10.78
C MET A 991 -15.35 47.99 -10.65
N LYS A 992 -14.91 49.26 -10.64
CA LYS A 992 -15.77 50.46 -10.66
C LYS A 992 -16.75 50.50 -11.83
N HIS A 993 -16.42 49.83 -12.94
CA HIS A 993 -17.27 49.75 -14.14
C HIS A 993 -18.40 48.71 -14.02
N TYR A 994 -18.30 47.80 -13.05
CA TYR A 994 -19.23 46.68 -12.89
C TYR A 994 -20.13 46.83 -11.67
N ASP A 995 -19.60 47.35 -10.56
CA ASP A 995 -20.35 47.52 -9.32
C ASP A 995 -19.80 48.68 -8.49
N LYS A 996 -20.69 49.46 -7.86
CA LYS A 996 -20.33 50.59 -6.99
C LYS A 996 -19.52 50.18 -5.76
N ARG A 997 -19.57 48.91 -5.35
CA ARG A 997 -18.79 48.33 -4.24
C ARG A 997 -17.36 47.93 -4.65
N GLU A 998 -17.03 48.08 -5.93
CA GLU A 998 -15.73 47.73 -6.50
C GLU A 998 -15.26 46.31 -6.12
N SER A 999 -14.02 46.15 -5.60
CA SER A 999 -13.45 44.84 -5.23
C SER A 999 -14.17 44.16 -4.05
N LEU A 1000 -15.08 44.87 -3.37
CA LEU A 1000 -15.92 44.35 -2.29
C LEU A 1000 -17.30 43.89 -2.76
N ALA A 1001 -17.57 43.89 -4.08
CA ALA A 1001 -18.79 43.31 -4.62
C ALA A 1001 -18.90 41.80 -4.28
N PRO A 1002 -20.12 41.23 -4.25
CA PRO A 1002 -20.36 39.79 -4.09
C PRO A 1002 -19.55 38.93 -5.07
N ARG A 1003 -19.18 37.72 -4.63
CA ARG A 1003 -18.28 36.80 -5.35
C ARG A 1003 -18.68 36.57 -6.81
N ASP A 1004 -19.96 36.40 -7.07
CA ASP A 1004 -20.50 36.12 -8.40
C ASP A 1004 -20.34 37.32 -9.35
N ILE A 1005 -20.51 38.55 -8.84
CA ILE A 1005 -20.28 39.78 -9.61
C ILE A 1005 -18.79 39.94 -9.92
N VAL A 1006 -17.92 39.78 -8.91
CA VAL A 1006 -16.47 39.90 -9.07
C VAL A 1006 -15.95 38.85 -10.07
N ALA A 1007 -16.38 37.59 -9.92
CA ALA A 1007 -15.98 36.52 -10.82
C ALA A 1007 -16.44 36.79 -12.27
N ARG A 1008 -17.67 37.29 -12.48
CA ARG A 1008 -18.17 37.70 -13.80
C ARG A 1008 -17.36 38.85 -14.40
N ALA A 1009 -17.01 39.85 -13.59
CA ALA A 1009 -16.24 41.00 -14.04
C ALA A 1009 -14.82 40.57 -14.49
N ILE A 1010 -14.14 39.73 -13.70
CA ILE A 1010 -12.84 39.18 -14.07
C ILE A 1010 -12.96 38.34 -15.36
N ASP A 1011 -13.91 37.41 -15.42
CA ASP A 1011 -14.13 36.55 -16.60
C ASP A 1011 -14.42 37.38 -17.86
N PHE A 1012 -15.18 38.46 -17.75
CA PHE A 1012 -15.46 39.36 -18.86
C PHE A 1012 -14.20 40.08 -19.32
N GLU A 1013 -13.40 40.66 -18.41
CA GLU A 1013 -12.17 41.36 -18.77
C GLU A 1013 -11.12 40.43 -19.39
N LEU A 1014 -10.96 39.21 -18.87
CA LEU A 1014 -10.06 38.20 -19.45
C LEU A 1014 -10.49 37.82 -20.87
N LYS A 1015 -11.80 37.59 -21.09
CA LYS A 1015 -12.34 37.26 -22.41
C LYS A 1015 -12.27 38.43 -23.40
N LYS A 1016 -12.40 39.66 -22.92
CA LYS A 1016 -12.32 40.88 -23.74
C LYS A 1016 -10.89 41.20 -24.15
N SER A 1017 -9.94 41.05 -23.23
CA SER A 1017 -8.53 41.39 -23.46
C SER A 1017 -7.71 40.24 -24.08
N GLY A 1018 -8.13 38.99 -23.90
CA GLY A 1018 -7.34 37.81 -24.27
C GLY A 1018 -6.26 37.45 -23.24
N GLU A 1019 -6.22 38.15 -22.10
CA GLU A 1019 -5.28 37.89 -21.01
C GLU A 1019 -5.65 36.63 -20.22
N THR A 1020 -4.67 36.04 -19.55
CA THR A 1020 -4.84 34.79 -18.79
C THR A 1020 -5.18 34.99 -17.32
N PHE A 1021 -4.87 36.15 -16.75
CA PHE A 1021 -5.14 36.50 -15.35
C PHE A 1021 -5.24 38.02 -15.15
N VAL A 1022 -5.80 38.42 -14.02
CA VAL A 1022 -5.79 39.81 -13.51
C VAL A 1022 -4.94 39.89 -12.25
N TYR A 1023 -4.68 41.09 -11.73
CA TYR A 1023 -3.93 41.28 -10.50
C TYR A 1023 -4.83 41.60 -9.31
N LEU A 1024 -4.42 41.18 -8.13
CA LEU A 1024 -4.92 41.66 -6.84
C LEU A 1024 -3.80 42.45 -6.15
N ASP A 1025 -4.04 43.74 -5.93
CA ASP A 1025 -3.09 44.70 -5.38
C ASP A 1025 -3.31 44.89 -3.88
N ALA A 1026 -2.38 44.38 -3.07
CA ALA A 1026 -2.33 44.60 -1.62
C ALA A 1026 -1.17 45.54 -1.20
N THR A 1027 -0.44 46.10 -2.16
CA THR A 1027 0.84 46.81 -1.93
C THR A 1027 0.70 48.10 -1.12
N LYS A 1028 -0.49 48.70 -1.12
CA LYS A 1028 -0.82 49.93 -0.37
C LYS A 1028 -1.26 49.67 1.08
N LEU A 1029 -1.38 48.40 1.49
CA LEU A 1029 -1.82 48.03 2.83
C LEU A 1029 -0.63 48.02 3.80
N ASN A 1030 -0.89 48.24 5.10
CA ASN A 1030 0.18 48.21 6.10
C ASN A 1030 0.84 46.83 6.14
N LYS A 1031 2.17 46.81 5.94
CA LYS A 1031 2.97 45.59 5.81
C LYS A 1031 2.89 44.68 7.03
N GLU A 1032 3.06 45.22 8.25
CA GLU A 1032 3.05 44.39 9.46
C GLU A 1032 1.69 43.70 9.63
N LYS A 1033 0.59 44.45 9.46
CA LYS A 1033 -0.78 43.93 9.58
C LYS A 1033 -1.14 42.95 8.46
N LEU A 1034 -0.62 43.16 7.24
CA LEU A 1034 -0.85 42.26 6.11
C LEU A 1034 -0.23 40.88 6.37
N ILE A 1035 1.01 40.85 6.85
CA ILE A 1035 1.72 39.60 7.19
C ILE A 1035 1.07 38.92 8.40
N SER A 1036 0.68 39.68 9.43
CA SER A 1036 0.08 39.10 10.63
C SER A 1036 -1.32 38.50 10.38
N ASN A 1037 -2.13 39.13 9.52
CA ASN A 1037 -3.49 38.69 9.24
C ASN A 1037 -3.56 37.60 8.16
N PHE A 1038 -2.58 37.53 7.25
CA PHE A 1038 -2.55 36.56 6.15
C PHE A 1038 -1.21 35.82 6.01
N PRO A 1039 -0.68 35.21 7.08
CA PRO A 1039 0.66 34.61 7.07
C PRO A 1039 0.79 33.47 6.05
N ASN A 1040 -0.25 32.63 5.90
CA ASN A 1040 -0.24 31.53 4.93
C ASN A 1040 -0.29 32.01 3.48
N ILE A 1041 -1.07 33.06 3.18
CA ILE A 1041 -1.09 33.67 1.83
C ILE A 1041 0.27 34.32 1.54
N TYR A 1042 0.83 35.06 2.51
CA TYR A 1042 2.15 35.68 2.40
C TYR A 1042 3.23 34.62 2.13
N LEU A 1043 3.35 33.59 2.98
CA LEU A 1043 4.35 32.53 2.83
C LEU A 1043 4.19 31.76 1.51
N LYS A 1044 2.94 31.48 1.10
CA LYS A 1044 2.68 30.77 -0.16
C LYS A 1044 3.05 31.61 -1.37
N CYS A 1045 2.63 32.88 -1.43
CA CYS A 1045 3.01 33.78 -2.52
C CYS A 1045 4.52 34.02 -2.55
N LEU A 1046 5.14 34.21 -1.38
CA LEU A 1046 6.59 34.40 -1.26
C LEU A 1046 7.36 33.16 -1.73
N SER A 1047 6.86 31.95 -1.48
CA SER A 1047 7.46 30.71 -2.01
C SER A 1047 7.43 30.61 -3.55
N HIS A 1048 6.61 31.45 -4.19
CA HIS A 1048 6.51 31.63 -5.64
C HIS A 1048 7.10 32.99 -6.08
N ASN A 1049 7.99 33.58 -5.27
CA ASN A 1049 8.65 34.87 -5.52
C ASN A 1049 7.70 36.06 -5.70
N ILE A 1050 6.54 36.03 -5.04
CA ILE A 1050 5.57 37.14 -5.01
C ILE A 1050 5.52 37.67 -3.57
N ASP A 1051 6.21 38.77 -3.27
CA ASP A 1051 6.10 39.47 -2.00
C ASP A 1051 4.83 40.33 -2.04
N ILE A 1052 3.72 39.84 -1.48
CA ILE A 1052 2.42 40.53 -1.52
C ILE A 1052 2.42 41.93 -0.87
N THR A 1053 3.50 42.32 -0.19
CA THR A 1053 3.67 43.64 0.41
C THR A 1053 4.25 44.65 -0.60
N LYS A 1054 4.76 44.19 -1.75
CA LYS A 1054 5.43 44.99 -2.78
C LYS A 1054 4.95 44.67 -4.20
N ASP A 1055 4.57 43.43 -4.44
CA ASP A 1055 4.22 42.88 -5.74
C ASP A 1055 2.70 42.71 -5.90
N LEU A 1056 2.24 42.78 -7.14
CA LEU A 1056 0.85 42.47 -7.50
C LEU A 1056 0.64 40.94 -7.55
N ILE A 1057 -0.45 40.44 -6.97
CA ILE A 1057 -0.75 39.00 -6.93
C ILE A 1057 -1.51 38.60 -8.19
N PRO A 1058 -0.98 37.72 -9.06
CA PRO A 1058 -1.72 37.24 -10.23
C PRO A 1058 -2.85 36.31 -9.78
N VAL A 1059 -4.09 36.63 -10.16
CA VAL A 1059 -5.29 35.89 -9.77
C VAL A 1059 -6.22 35.60 -10.94
N VAL A 1060 -6.88 34.44 -10.88
CA VAL A 1060 -7.88 33.98 -11.85
C VAL A 1060 -9.07 33.37 -11.12
N PRO A 1061 -10.30 33.45 -11.66
CA PRO A 1061 -11.42 32.72 -11.09
C PRO A 1061 -11.23 31.21 -11.26
N ALA A 1062 -11.63 30.43 -10.24
CA ALA A 1062 -11.41 28.98 -10.22
C ALA A 1062 -12.65 28.23 -9.74
N ALA A 1063 -12.96 27.09 -10.38
CA ALA A 1063 -14.05 26.21 -9.98
C ALA A 1063 -13.81 25.66 -8.56
N HIS A 1064 -14.83 25.71 -7.70
CA HIS A 1064 -14.68 25.49 -6.27
C HIS A 1064 -15.61 24.41 -5.71
N TYR A 1065 -16.88 24.39 -6.14
CA TYR A 1065 -17.90 23.49 -5.60
C TYR A 1065 -19.02 23.21 -6.60
N PHE A 1066 -19.51 21.97 -6.65
CA PHE A 1066 -20.69 21.60 -7.45
C PHE A 1066 -21.96 21.59 -6.60
N CYS A 1067 -22.95 22.41 -6.95
CA CYS A 1067 -24.26 22.41 -6.25
C CYS A 1067 -25.18 21.28 -6.73
N GLY A 1068 -24.93 20.77 -7.93
CA GLY A 1068 -25.60 19.61 -8.52
C GLY A 1068 -24.83 18.30 -8.29
N GLY A 1069 -25.42 17.20 -8.72
CA GLY A 1069 -24.88 15.86 -8.51
C GLY A 1069 -25.95 14.77 -8.56
N VAL A 1070 -25.68 13.66 -7.89
CA VAL A 1070 -26.59 12.51 -7.78
C VAL A 1070 -27.86 12.92 -7.03
N GLN A 1071 -29.03 12.81 -7.65
CA GLN A 1071 -30.28 13.12 -6.97
C GLN A 1071 -30.50 12.18 -5.79
N THR A 1072 -30.79 12.76 -4.61
CA THR A 1072 -31.19 11.99 -3.44
C THR A 1072 -32.44 12.55 -2.78
N ASP A 1073 -33.11 11.71 -1.98
CA ASP A 1073 -34.08 12.18 -0.98
C ASP A 1073 -33.36 12.74 0.26
N SER A 1074 -34.14 13.10 1.30
CA SER A 1074 -33.60 13.62 2.57
C SER A 1074 -32.79 12.60 3.38
N ASN A 1075 -32.81 11.33 2.99
CA ASN A 1075 -32.07 10.23 3.61
C ASN A 1075 -30.92 9.73 2.74
N GLY A 1076 -30.58 10.44 1.67
CA GLY A 1076 -29.48 10.08 0.77
C GLY A 1076 -29.82 8.95 -0.21
N LYS A 1077 -31.07 8.48 -0.30
CA LYS A 1077 -31.47 7.41 -1.23
C LYS A 1077 -31.53 7.91 -2.66
N THR A 1078 -31.03 7.11 -3.59
CA THR A 1078 -31.18 7.33 -5.04
C THR A 1078 -32.42 6.62 -5.59
N ASN A 1079 -32.68 6.74 -6.90
CA ASN A 1079 -33.71 5.95 -7.59
C ASN A 1079 -33.29 4.47 -7.83
N ILE A 1080 -32.05 4.10 -7.52
CA ILE A 1080 -31.57 2.71 -7.56
C ILE A 1080 -31.61 2.13 -6.15
N LYS A 1081 -32.24 0.96 -5.99
CA LYS A 1081 -32.35 0.29 -4.70
C LYS A 1081 -30.95 -0.02 -4.16
N ASN A 1082 -30.76 0.16 -2.85
CA ASN A 1082 -29.49 -0.06 -2.15
C ASN A 1082 -28.33 0.87 -2.52
N LEU A 1083 -28.56 1.88 -3.38
CA LEU A 1083 -27.58 2.91 -3.69
C LEU A 1083 -27.95 4.23 -3.02
N TYR A 1084 -26.99 4.80 -2.29
CA TYR A 1084 -27.10 6.06 -1.58
C TYR A 1084 -26.01 7.03 -2.02
N ALA A 1085 -26.21 8.33 -1.81
CA ALA A 1085 -25.19 9.35 -2.00
C ALA A 1085 -25.28 10.44 -0.91
N CYS A 1086 -24.13 10.92 -0.43
CA CYS A 1086 -24.06 12.04 0.51
C CYS A 1086 -22.76 12.85 0.38
N GLY A 1087 -22.80 14.11 0.82
CA GLY A 1087 -21.74 15.09 0.56
C GLY A 1087 -21.84 15.71 -0.83
N GLU A 1088 -20.76 16.32 -1.32
CA GLU A 1088 -20.75 17.08 -2.59
C GLU A 1088 -21.10 16.27 -3.85
N VAL A 1089 -20.99 14.93 -3.79
CA VAL A 1089 -21.43 14.06 -4.90
C VAL A 1089 -22.97 14.07 -5.08
N ALA A 1090 -23.72 14.45 -4.03
CA ALA A 1090 -25.17 14.42 -4.01
C ALA A 1090 -25.78 15.80 -4.32
N SER A 1091 -26.98 15.78 -4.92
CA SER A 1091 -27.86 16.91 -5.07
C SER A 1091 -29.08 16.71 -4.17
N THR A 1092 -28.93 17.05 -2.89
CA THR A 1092 -29.99 17.01 -1.88
C THR A 1092 -31.08 18.07 -2.13
N GLY A 1093 -30.72 19.14 -2.84
CA GLY A 1093 -31.53 20.34 -3.03
C GLY A 1093 -31.30 21.42 -1.97
N VAL A 1094 -30.31 21.26 -1.10
CA VAL A 1094 -30.02 22.25 -0.03
C VAL A 1094 -29.41 23.54 -0.56
N HIS A 1095 -28.59 23.48 -1.62
CA HIS A 1095 -27.85 24.63 -2.16
C HIS A 1095 -28.56 25.37 -3.29
N GLY A 1096 -29.61 24.79 -3.89
CA GLY A 1096 -30.29 25.36 -5.05
C GLY A 1096 -29.31 25.75 -6.17
N ALA A 1097 -29.39 27.00 -6.63
CA ALA A 1097 -28.54 27.52 -7.71
C ALA A 1097 -27.19 28.11 -7.24
N ASN A 1098 -26.95 28.19 -5.92
CA ASN A 1098 -25.72 28.73 -5.35
C ASN A 1098 -25.58 28.38 -3.86
N ARG A 1099 -24.47 27.73 -3.51
CA ARG A 1099 -24.16 27.35 -2.13
C ARG A 1099 -23.80 28.55 -1.26
N LEU A 1100 -24.39 28.63 -0.06
CA LEU A 1100 -23.92 29.48 1.05
C LEU A 1100 -22.60 28.94 1.62
N ALA A 1101 -21.65 29.84 1.88
CA ALA A 1101 -20.34 29.46 2.42
C ALA A 1101 -20.46 28.60 3.70
N SER A 1102 -19.50 27.70 3.92
CA SER A 1102 -19.46 26.82 5.11
C SER A 1102 -20.65 25.88 5.36
N ASN A 1103 -21.65 25.83 4.45
CA ASN A 1103 -22.72 24.82 4.48
C ASN A 1103 -22.32 23.47 3.85
N SER A 1104 -21.22 23.37 3.08
CA SER A 1104 -20.85 22.10 2.41
C SER A 1104 -20.38 21.02 3.38
N LEU A 1105 -19.54 21.38 4.36
CA LEU A 1105 -19.13 20.45 5.42
C LEU A 1105 -20.32 20.08 6.31
N LEU A 1106 -21.23 21.03 6.56
CA LEU A 1106 -22.45 20.77 7.32
C LEU A 1106 -23.36 19.76 6.59
N GLU A 1107 -23.61 19.98 5.30
CA GLU A 1107 -24.39 19.08 4.46
C GLU A 1107 -23.83 17.66 4.53
N ALA A 1108 -22.53 17.53 4.33
CA ALA A 1108 -21.87 16.24 4.35
C ALA A 1108 -22.11 15.48 5.68
N LEU A 1109 -22.05 16.17 6.83
CA LEU A 1109 -22.31 15.56 8.14
C LEU A 1109 -23.79 15.20 8.34
N VAL A 1110 -24.71 16.12 8.03
CA VAL A 1110 -26.15 15.94 8.26
C VAL A 1110 -26.68 14.81 7.38
N PHE A 1111 -26.41 14.84 6.07
CA PHE A 1111 -26.94 13.82 5.17
C PHE A 1111 -26.21 12.49 5.26
N SER A 1112 -24.93 12.46 5.69
CA SER A 1112 -24.30 11.18 6.08
C SER A 1112 -24.97 10.55 7.30
N HIS A 1113 -25.41 11.38 8.26
CA HIS A 1113 -26.10 10.90 9.45
C HIS A 1113 -27.49 10.36 9.09
N ARG A 1114 -28.24 11.06 8.25
CA ARG A 1114 -29.55 10.59 7.78
C ARG A 1114 -29.46 9.31 6.94
N THR A 1115 -28.45 9.23 6.07
CA THR A 1115 -28.14 7.98 5.33
C THR A 1115 -27.93 6.82 6.29
N TYR A 1116 -27.15 7.04 7.36
CA TYR A 1116 -26.98 6.04 8.42
C TYR A 1116 -28.29 5.67 9.11
N LEU A 1117 -29.14 6.64 9.47
CA LEU A 1117 -30.41 6.36 10.14
C LEU A 1117 -31.34 5.49 9.29
N ASP A 1118 -31.40 5.76 7.98
CA ASP A 1118 -32.23 4.99 7.07
C ASP A 1118 -31.70 3.56 6.86
N ILE A 1119 -30.39 3.41 6.68
CA ILE A 1119 -29.75 2.09 6.58
C ILE A 1119 -29.93 1.31 7.89
N ASN A 1120 -29.79 1.95 9.05
CA ASN A 1120 -30.05 1.34 10.36
C ASN A 1120 -31.50 0.86 10.49
N LYS A 1121 -32.47 1.66 10.01
CA LYS A 1121 -33.90 1.29 10.03
C LYS A 1121 -34.22 0.11 9.11
N THR A 1122 -33.49 -0.01 8.01
CA THR A 1122 -33.68 -1.06 6.99
C THR A 1122 -32.61 -2.15 7.07
N TRP A 1123 -31.95 -2.29 8.22
CA TRP A 1123 -30.83 -3.20 8.41
C TRP A 1123 -31.31 -4.66 8.41
N GLU A 1124 -30.73 -5.47 7.53
CA GLU A 1124 -31.01 -6.90 7.41
C GLU A 1124 -29.76 -7.71 7.79
N LYS A 1125 -29.81 -8.40 8.93
CA LYS A 1125 -28.66 -9.18 9.44
C LYS A 1125 -28.27 -10.39 8.56
N ASN A 1126 -29.20 -10.88 7.73
CA ASN A 1126 -29.05 -12.12 6.94
C ASN A 1126 -29.37 -11.90 5.46
N TRP A 1127 -28.88 -10.80 4.88
CA TRP A 1127 -29.07 -10.55 3.45
C TRP A 1127 -28.41 -11.64 2.60
N LYS A 1128 -29.18 -12.21 1.66
CA LYS A 1128 -28.71 -13.21 0.70
C LYS A 1128 -28.59 -12.55 -0.67
N ILE A 1129 -27.40 -12.67 -1.25
CA ILE A 1129 -27.11 -12.24 -2.62
C ILE A 1129 -27.39 -13.40 -3.56
N ASP A 1130 -28.15 -13.14 -4.62
CA ASP A 1130 -28.16 -14.01 -5.80
C ASP A 1130 -26.93 -13.67 -6.66
N GLU A 1131 -25.94 -14.57 -6.67
CA GLU A 1131 -24.68 -14.34 -7.39
C GLU A 1131 -24.83 -14.44 -8.91
N SER A 1132 -25.98 -14.91 -9.40
CA SER A 1132 -26.30 -14.82 -10.82
C SER A 1132 -26.57 -13.37 -11.27
N MET A 1133 -26.64 -12.40 -10.34
CA MET A 1133 -26.96 -11.00 -10.63
C MET A 1133 -25.76 -10.13 -11.03
N PHE A 1134 -24.53 -10.62 -10.92
CA PHE A 1134 -23.32 -9.90 -11.36
C PHE A 1134 -22.38 -10.81 -12.16
N GLU A 1135 -21.41 -10.21 -12.85
CA GLU A 1135 -20.42 -10.93 -13.65
C GLU A 1135 -19.00 -10.62 -13.15
N VAL A 1136 -18.06 -11.53 -13.41
CA VAL A 1136 -16.65 -11.26 -13.14
C VAL A 1136 -16.14 -10.32 -14.22
N TRP A 1137 -15.35 -9.31 -13.83
CA TRP A 1137 -14.72 -8.41 -14.80
C TRP A 1137 -13.92 -9.21 -15.84
N ASN A 1138 -14.15 -8.94 -17.12
CA ASN A 1138 -13.50 -9.64 -18.22
C ASN A 1138 -12.75 -8.64 -19.10
N ASP A 1139 -11.42 -8.67 -19.03
CA ASP A 1139 -10.50 -7.85 -19.84
C ASP A 1139 -9.97 -8.59 -21.08
N LYS A 1140 -10.48 -9.79 -21.40
CA LYS A 1140 -10.06 -10.53 -22.59
C LYS A 1140 -10.35 -9.74 -23.87
N GLY A 1141 -9.35 -9.63 -24.73
CA GLY A 1141 -9.44 -8.89 -25.98
C GLY A 1141 -9.03 -7.41 -25.87
N THR A 1142 -8.56 -6.97 -24.70
CA THR A 1142 -7.93 -5.66 -24.53
C THR A 1142 -6.40 -5.73 -24.67
N GLU A 1143 -5.80 -4.67 -25.19
CA GLU A 1143 -4.36 -4.54 -25.41
C GLU A 1143 -3.72 -3.53 -24.44
N ASN A 1144 -2.41 -3.65 -24.22
CA ASN A 1144 -1.61 -2.64 -23.52
C ASN A 1144 -1.06 -1.65 -24.56
N LEU A 1145 -1.84 -0.63 -24.89
CA LEU A 1145 -1.41 0.46 -25.75
C LEU A 1145 -0.81 1.56 -24.87
N GLU A 1146 0.45 1.94 -25.11
CA GLU A 1146 1.08 3.11 -24.44
C GLU A 1146 0.48 4.40 -24.99
N GLU A 1147 -0.64 4.86 -24.40
CA GLU A 1147 -1.39 6.02 -24.87
C GLU A 1147 -1.58 7.13 -23.81
N GLU A 1148 -0.73 7.16 -22.78
CA GLU A 1148 -0.80 8.19 -21.74
C GLU A 1148 -0.72 9.62 -22.29
N VAL A 1149 -0.01 9.82 -23.40
CA VAL A 1149 0.08 11.11 -24.10
C VAL A 1149 -1.30 11.55 -24.61
N LEU A 1150 -2.06 10.64 -25.24
CA LEU A 1150 -3.40 10.94 -25.77
C LEU A 1150 -4.37 11.23 -24.63
N ILE A 1151 -4.33 10.44 -23.55
CA ILE A 1151 -5.17 10.66 -22.37
C ILE A 1151 -4.89 12.04 -21.76
N SER A 1152 -3.61 12.42 -21.64
CA SER A 1152 -3.19 13.70 -21.08
C SER A 1152 -3.63 14.88 -21.96
N HIS A 1153 -3.46 14.76 -23.28
CA HIS A 1153 -3.91 15.78 -24.24
C HIS A 1153 -5.44 15.95 -24.23
N ASN A 1154 -6.20 14.86 -24.25
CA ASN A 1154 -7.66 14.92 -24.21
C ASN A 1154 -8.18 15.53 -22.90
N LYS A 1155 -7.51 15.27 -21.77
CA LYS A 1155 -7.82 15.92 -20.49
C LYS A 1155 -7.60 17.44 -20.56
N LEU A 1156 -6.48 17.89 -21.11
CA LEU A 1156 -6.18 19.32 -21.25
C LEU A 1156 -7.15 19.99 -22.24
N GLU A 1157 -7.44 19.36 -23.37
CA GLU A 1157 -8.43 19.88 -24.34
C GLU A 1157 -9.80 20.06 -23.67
N LEU A 1158 -10.28 19.05 -22.93
CA LEU A 1158 -11.53 19.12 -22.18
C LEU A 1158 -11.54 20.30 -21.20
N GLN A 1159 -10.47 20.45 -20.42
CA GLN A 1159 -10.34 21.52 -19.43
C GLN A 1159 -10.33 22.91 -20.08
N HIS A 1160 -9.69 23.07 -21.24
CA HIS A 1160 -9.74 24.32 -22.02
C HIS A 1160 -11.14 24.61 -22.57
N VAL A 1161 -11.82 23.59 -23.13
CA VAL A 1161 -13.21 23.71 -23.60
C VAL A 1161 -14.12 24.19 -22.47
N MET A 1162 -13.98 23.60 -21.28
CA MET A 1162 -14.81 23.93 -20.13
C MET A 1162 -14.57 25.35 -19.61
N ASN A 1163 -13.32 25.82 -19.49
CA ASN A 1163 -13.07 27.21 -19.06
C ASN A 1163 -13.53 28.24 -20.07
N ASN A 1164 -13.23 28.02 -21.35
CA ASN A 1164 -13.47 29.03 -22.38
C ASN A 1164 -14.95 29.14 -22.75
N TYR A 1165 -15.67 28.01 -22.78
CA TYR A 1165 -17.05 27.97 -23.28
C TYR A 1165 -18.12 27.73 -22.20
N VAL A 1166 -17.75 27.11 -21.07
CA VAL A 1166 -18.69 26.64 -20.03
C VAL A 1166 -18.32 27.19 -18.64
N GLY A 1167 -17.50 28.25 -18.59
CA GLY A 1167 -17.13 28.95 -17.36
C GLY A 1167 -18.24 29.83 -16.79
N ILE A 1168 -17.85 30.96 -16.20
CA ILE A 1168 -18.73 31.85 -15.42
C ILE A 1168 -19.80 32.51 -16.30
N VAL A 1169 -19.40 33.10 -17.44
CA VAL A 1169 -20.31 33.70 -18.41
C VAL A 1169 -20.46 32.80 -19.64
N ARG A 1170 -21.69 32.36 -19.90
CA ARG A 1170 -22.08 31.42 -20.96
C ARG A 1170 -22.89 32.10 -22.06
N SER A 1171 -22.95 31.46 -23.23
CA SER A 1171 -23.85 31.82 -24.33
C SER A 1171 -24.29 30.57 -25.06
N THR A 1172 -25.45 30.61 -25.73
CA THR A 1172 -25.97 29.47 -26.49
C THR A 1172 -24.96 29.00 -27.54
N LEU A 1173 -24.30 29.93 -28.24
CA LEU A 1173 -23.27 29.61 -29.23
C LEU A 1173 -22.07 28.88 -28.61
N ARG A 1174 -21.56 29.35 -27.47
CA ARG A 1174 -20.41 28.72 -26.79
C ARG A 1174 -20.77 27.34 -26.26
N LEU A 1175 -21.95 27.17 -25.67
CA LEU A 1175 -22.45 25.88 -25.18
C LEU A 1175 -22.58 24.85 -26.31
N GLN A 1176 -23.14 25.24 -27.46
CA GLN A 1176 -23.22 24.36 -28.64
C GLN A 1176 -21.85 24.03 -29.25
N ARG A 1177 -20.88 24.95 -29.14
CA ARG A 1177 -19.49 24.65 -29.51
C ARG A 1177 -18.87 23.63 -28.55
N ALA A 1178 -19.00 23.83 -27.25
CA ALA A 1178 -18.50 22.91 -26.22
C ALA A 1178 -19.09 21.51 -26.38
N LYS A 1179 -20.42 21.40 -26.57
CA LYS A 1179 -21.11 20.13 -26.78
C LYS A 1179 -20.47 19.30 -27.89
N ARG A 1180 -20.25 19.90 -29.07
CA ARG A 1180 -19.63 19.19 -30.21
C ARG A 1180 -18.23 18.66 -29.92
N ARG A 1181 -17.41 19.37 -29.14
CA ARG A 1181 -16.05 18.90 -28.77
C ARG A 1181 -16.11 17.81 -27.72
N ILE A 1182 -16.96 17.99 -26.71
CA ILE A 1182 -17.15 16.99 -25.65
C ILE A 1182 -17.72 15.69 -26.23
N ASP A 1183 -18.69 15.77 -27.15
CA ASP A 1183 -19.23 14.59 -27.85
C ASP A 1183 -18.12 13.84 -28.62
N PHE A 1184 -17.21 14.58 -29.28
CA PHE A 1184 -16.06 14.00 -29.98
C PHE A 1184 -15.10 13.28 -29.01
N LEU A 1185 -14.65 13.97 -27.95
CA LEU A 1185 -13.78 13.40 -26.93
C LEU A 1185 -14.40 12.17 -26.24
N GLN A 1186 -15.72 12.19 -26.03
CA GLN A 1186 -16.45 11.07 -25.46
C GLN A 1186 -16.42 9.84 -26.36
N ASN A 1187 -16.69 10.01 -27.66
CA ASN A 1187 -16.70 8.88 -28.61
C ASN A 1187 -15.30 8.26 -28.75
N GLU A 1188 -14.27 9.09 -28.80
CA GLU A 1188 -12.88 8.65 -28.85
C GLU A 1188 -12.49 7.89 -27.57
N THR A 1189 -12.76 8.47 -26.39
CA THR A 1189 -12.40 7.86 -25.09
C THR A 1189 -13.15 6.56 -24.83
N GLU A 1190 -14.43 6.45 -25.22
CA GLU A 1190 -15.18 5.18 -25.10
C GLU A 1190 -14.65 4.09 -26.05
N THR A 1191 -14.09 4.48 -27.20
CA THR A 1191 -13.44 3.55 -28.12
C THR A 1191 -12.14 3.02 -27.50
N PHE A 1192 -11.34 3.90 -26.91
CA PHE A 1192 -10.12 3.52 -26.18
C PHE A 1192 -10.42 2.62 -24.98
N TYR A 1193 -11.44 2.97 -24.19
CA TYR A 1193 -11.88 2.20 -23.03
C TYR A 1193 -12.23 0.75 -23.35
N LYS A 1194 -12.82 0.48 -24.53
CA LYS A 1194 -13.20 -0.87 -24.96
C LYS A 1194 -12.03 -1.72 -25.46
N LYS A 1195 -10.94 -1.08 -25.89
CA LYS A 1195 -9.79 -1.76 -26.54
C LYS A 1195 -8.56 -1.87 -25.64
N THR A 1196 -8.46 -1.02 -24.62
CA THR A 1196 -7.24 -0.89 -23.80
C THR A 1196 -7.48 -1.45 -22.41
N LYS A 1197 -6.43 -2.03 -21.81
CA LYS A 1197 -6.49 -2.33 -20.37
C LYS A 1197 -6.75 -1.06 -19.57
N ILE A 1198 -7.62 -1.18 -18.58
CA ILE A 1198 -8.07 -0.03 -17.78
C ILE A 1198 -6.89 0.50 -16.95
N THR A 1199 -6.68 1.81 -17.05
CA THR A 1199 -5.74 2.56 -16.20
C THR A 1199 -6.48 3.64 -15.41
N ALA A 1200 -5.86 4.11 -14.33
CA ALA A 1200 -6.41 5.19 -13.51
C ALA A 1200 -6.72 6.46 -14.34
N ASN A 1201 -5.75 6.90 -15.15
CA ASN A 1201 -5.84 8.11 -15.96
C ASN A 1201 -6.99 8.02 -16.98
N LEU A 1202 -7.18 6.85 -17.61
CA LEU A 1202 -8.28 6.62 -18.55
C LEU A 1202 -9.65 6.69 -17.88
N ILE A 1203 -9.81 6.10 -16.69
CA ILE A 1203 -11.07 6.18 -15.93
C ILE A 1203 -11.38 7.61 -15.52
N GLU A 1204 -10.38 8.34 -15.03
CA GLU A 1204 -10.56 9.74 -14.65
C GLU A 1204 -10.93 10.62 -15.85
N LEU A 1205 -10.26 10.45 -17.00
CA LEU A 1205 -10.62 11.16 -18.24
C LEU A 1205 -12.06 10.85 -18.65
N ARG A 1206 -12.44 9.57 -18.68
CA ARG A 1206 -13.79 9.12 -19.02
C ARG A 1206 -14.84 9.75 -18.11
N ASN A 1207 -14.56 9.82 -16.80
CA ASN A 1207 -15.45 10.44 -15.83
C ASN A 1207 -15.52 11.96 -16.02
N LEU A 1208 -14.39 12.65 -16.21
CA LEU A 1208 -14.35 14.09 -16.46
C LEU A 1208 -15.14 14.49 -17.72
N ILE A 1209 -14.98 13.75 -18.83
CA ILE A 1209 -15.75 13.99 -20.06
C ILE A 1209 -17.25 13.83 -19.79
N ARG A 1210 -17.64 12.81 -19.01
CA ARG A 1210 -19.04 12.63 -18.63
C ARG A 1210 -19.57 13.80 -17.80
N ILE A 1211 -18.80 14.29 -16.82
CA ILE A 1211 -19.17 15.48 -16.04
C ILE A 1211 -19.34 16.68 -16.96
N ALA A 1212 -18.39 16.93 -17.86
CA ALA A 1212 -18.47 18.04 -18.80
C ALA A 1212 -19.73 17.98 -19.66
N SER A 1213 -20.09 16.80 -20.17
CA SER A 1213 -21.34 16.59 -20.92
C SER A 1213 -22.56 16.97 -20.10
N LEU A 1214 -22.63 16.50 -18.84
CA LEU A 1214 -23.75 16.80 -17.94
C LEU A 1214 -23.88 18.29 -17.66
N VAL A 1215 -22.77 18.99 -17.38
CA VAL A 1215 -22.77 20.45 -17.16
C VAL A 1215 -23.29 21.19 -18.40
N VAL A 1216 -22.82 20.82 -19.59
CA VAL A 1216 -23.21 21.46 -20.86
C VAL A 1216 -24.66 21.19 -21.21
N GLU A 1217 -25.12 19.95 -21.12
CA GLU A 1217 -26.51 19.57 -21.38
C GLU A 1217 -27.47 20.29 -20.43
N SER A 1218 -27.13 20.33 -19.14
CA SER A 1218 -27.89 21.07 -18.14
C SER A 1218 -27.97 22.55 -18.48
N SER A 1219 -26.84 23.17 -18.85
CA SER A 1219 -26.76 24.59 -19.21
C SER A 1219 -27.55 24.92 -20.48
N ILE A 1220 -27.62 24.00 -21.44
CA ILE A 1220 -28.40 24.17 -22.68
C ILE A 1220 -29.90 24.09 -22.39
N LYS A 1221 -30.33 23.19 -21.48
CA LYS A 1221 -31.74 23.04 -21.09
C LYS A 1221 -32.27 24.28 -20.37
N ARG A 1222 -31.47 24.93 -19.54
CA ARG A 1222 -31.87 26.09 -18.73
C ARG A 1222 -31.78 27.40 -19.53
N LYS A 1223 -32.89 27.87 -20.11
CA LYS A 1223 -32.97 29.12 -20.89
C LYS A 1223 -33.28 30.34 -20.01
N GLU A 1224 -32.54 30.50 -18.93
CA GLU A 1224 -32.59 31.64 -18.01
C GLU A 1224 -31.21 31.88 -17.38
N SER A 1225 -31.07 32.97 -16.63
CA SER A 1225 -29.90 33.22 -15.77
C SER A 1225 -30.30 33.25 -14.30
N ARG A 1226 -29.76 32.32 -13.52
CA ARG A 1226 -30.06 32.15 -12.09
C ARG A 1226 -28.81 31.68 -11.35
N GLY A 1227 -28.53 32.33 -10.21
CA GLY A 1227 -27.42 31.95 -9.33
C GLY A 1227 -26.10 31.85 -10.11
N LEU A 1228 -25.50 30.66 -10.10
CA LEU A 1228 -24.20 30.37 -10.72
C LEU A 1228 -24.26 30.09 -12.23
N ASN A 1229 -25.46 29.98 -12.83
CA ASN A 1229 -25.62 29.84 -14.27
C ASN A 1229 -26.04 31.18 -14.89
N TYR A 1230 -25.11 31.84 -15.57
CA TYR A 1230 -25.37 33.11 -16.28
C TYR A 1230 -25.19 32.94 -17.79
N ILE A 1231 -26.29 33.04 -18.54
CA ILE A 1231 -26.33 32.91 -20.00
C ILE A 1231 -26.71 34.27 -20.60
N ILE A 1232 -25.80 34.87 -21.37
CA ILE A 1232 -25.98 36.21 -21.96
C ILE A 1232 -27.27 36.29 -22.80
N ASN A 1233 -27.62 35.21 -23.51
CA ASN A 1233 -28.82 35.14 -24.34
C ASN A 1233 -30.14 35.13 -23.54
N TYR A 1234 -30.09 34.79 -22.25
CA TYR A 1234 -31.23 34.72 -21.35
C TYR A 1234 -30.86 35.36 -20.00
N PRO A 1235 -30.67 36.69 -19.94
CA PRO A 1235 -30.01 37.36 -18.81
C PRO A 1235 -30.87 37.49 -17.55
N TYR A 1236 -32.17 37.20 -17.64
CA TYR A 1236 -33.13 37.31 -16.54
C TYR A 1236 -33.52 35.95 -15.98
N LYS A 1237 -34.02 35.94 -14.75
CA LYS A 1237 -34.68 34.78 -14.14
C LYS A 1237 -36.05 34.57 -14.76
N ASP A 1238 -36.43 33.33 -14.97
CA ASP A 1238 -37.78 32.93 -15.42
C ASP A 1238 -38.35 31.93 -14.41
N ASP A 1239 -39.09 32.47 -13.43
CA ASP A 1239 -39.69 31.67 -12.37
C ASP A 1239 -40.89 30.83 -12.86
N ILE A 1240 -41.45 31.10 -14.04
CA ILE A 1240 -42.60 30.37 -14.60
C ILE A 1240 -42.14 29.02 -15.17
N HIS A 1241 -41.07 29.03 -15.95
CA HIS A 1241 -40.63 27.82 -16.68
C HIS A 1241 -39.44 27.12 -16.04
N PHE A 1242 -38.62 27.82 -15.24
CA PHE A 1242 -37.32 27.32 -14.80
C PHE A 1242 -37.10 27.36 -13.28
N LEU A 1243 -38.12 27.66 -12.48
CA LEU A 1243 -38.10 27.44 -11.02
C LEU A 1243 -38.25 25.95 -10.64
N THR A 1244 -37.41 25.12 -11.26
CA THR A 1244 -37.35 23.67 -11.05
C THR A 1244 -35.90 23.20 -11.23
N ASP A 1245 -35.59 22.04 -10.66
CA ASP A 1245 -34.31 21.37 -10.84
C ASP A 1245 -34.13 20.97 -12.32
N THR A 1246 -32.92 21.12 -12.85
CA THR A 1246 -32.59 20.57 -14.17
C THR A 1246 -32.22 19.11 -14.00
N THR A 1247 -32.98 18.22 -14.63
CA THR A 1247 -32.77 16.77 -14.52
C THR A 1247 -32.21 16.15 -15.81
N ILE A 1248 -31.20 15.29 -15.65
CA ILE A 1248 -30.61 14.48 -16.71
C ILE A 1248 -30.54 13.02 -16.22
N GLN A 1249 -30.99 12.09 -17.06
CA GLN A 1249 -30.92 10.65 -16.81
C GLN A 1249 -30.67 9.95 -18.14
N ILE A 1250 -29.89 8.87 -18.15
CA ILE A 1250 -29.85 7.95 -19.29
C ILE A 1250 -31.25 7.36 -19.45
N LYS A 1251 -31.84 7.49 -20.65
CA LYS A 1251 -33.04 6.73 -20.98
C LYS A 1251 -32.63 5.24 -21.05
N PRO A 1252 -33.27 4.35 -20.28
CA PRO A 1252 -32.93 2.94 -20.22
C PRO A 1252 -33.16 2.21 -21.56
#